data_AF-A0A1Y4K165-F1
#
_entry.id   AF-A0A1Y4K165-F1
#
_cell.length_a   1.000
_cell.length_b   1.000
_cell.length_c   1.000
_cell.angle_alpha   90.00
_cell.angle_beta   90.00
_cell.angle_gamma   90.00
#
_symmetry.space_group_name_H-M   'P 1'
#
loop_
_entity.id
_entity.type
_entity.pdbx_description
1 polymer ?
#
loop_
_entity_poly.entity_id
_entity_poly.type
_entity_poly.pdbx_seq_one_letter_code
_entity_poly.pdbx_strand_id
1 'polypeptide(L)'
;MLVVIRGAGDIATGVALRLHRAGMRVVMCDLPTPTSIRRTVCFSEAIRLGETRVEGVRGVLCADAATARAVARAGDVAVLADPDASCVAELAPDALVDAILAKRNLGTRRGMAPVVVGVGPGFTAPVDCDAAVETMRGHYLGRVYYQGSPLPNTAVPGLIGGYAGERVMRAPADGVFEPCVEIGATVRAGDVCARVAGEPMCATIDGVVRGLLQAGVRVTAGMKSGDVDPRCHPEYIETSSDKALAVGGGVLEAILALSGGAAGDRGEKNDAPALGDTFSDQGFVSALRDELAAGRRVALASLLATRGSMPRHEGARLAVLEDGRVLGTVGGGNVERVAESRARALLAGEKNVQLPDASAAQTDRNPHAPGTAQLPDASAAQTDRNPHAPALEWLTRDANDMACGGDALLAVRALTPDDLPTLEALLGALGSRGAATLEELWADPSAPELRVATDARLAPRASWDEASATYREPVLASATCHVFGAGHVGSALVPLAASIGYEVAVYDDRPEAADPARLPSATSVSCGSFADLAAEARIGAHDAVVVLTHGHAADETVLLAVLAREAQPAYVGCIGSRRKAALARARLEAAGIPAERVASVHLPIGEDILAVTPQEIAVSIAAQLIRCRAGRRTQGEGTRS
;
A
#
# COMPACT_ATOMS: atom_id res chain seq x y z
N MET A 1 3.56 5.92 13.75
CA MET A 1 3.36 7.39 13.67
C MET A 1 2.26 7.87 14.64
N LEU A 2 2.48 8.99 15.35
CA LEU A 2 1.50 9.75 16.14
C LEU A 2 1.15 11.06 15.40
N VAL A 3 -0.14 11.30 15.18
CA VAL A 3 -0.65 12.51 14.52
C VAL A 3 -1.58 13.27 15.46
N VAL A 4 -1.34 14.56 15.62
CA VAL A 4 -2.28 15.47 16.30
C VAL A 4 -3.09 16.22 15.25
N ILE A 5 -4.42 16.26 15.41
CA ILE A 5 -5.35 16.99 14.56
C ILE A 5 -5.96 18.14 15.36
N ARG A 6 -5.79 19.37 14.89
CA ARG A 6 -6.55 20.53 15.40
C ARG A 6 -7.94 20.51 14.74
N GLY A 7 -8.98 20.48 15.58
CA GLY A 7 -10.38 20.27 15.20
C GLY A 7 -10.80 18.80 15.35
N ALA A 8 -12.04 18.56 15.77
CA ALA A 8 -12.67 17.23 15.82
C ALA A 8 -14.08 17.19 15.18
N GLY A 9 -14.42 18.20 14.36
CA GLY A 9 -15.64 18.25 13.56
C GLY A 9 -15.63 17.35 12.32
N ASP A 10 -16.59 17.55 11.41
CA ASP A 10 -16.90 16.64 10.28
C ASP A 10 -15.68 16.37 9.38
N ILE A 11 -15.00 17.42 8.91
CA ILE A 11 -13.82 17.25 8.04
C ILE A 11 -12.64 16.64 8.80
N ALA A 12 -12.38 17.09 10.03
CA ALA A 12 -11.32 16.54 10.86
C ALA A 12 -11.55 15.06 11.18
N THR A 13 -12.80 14.66 11.36
CA THR A 13 -13.18 13.26 11.56
C THR A 13 -12.92 12.41 10.31
N GLY A 14 -13.24 12.92 9.11
CA GLY A 14 -12.85 12.26 7.86
C GLY A 14 -11.33 12.08 7.71
N VAL A 15 -10.54 13.06 8.15
CA VAL A 15 -9.08 12.94 8.26
C VAL A 15 -8.70 11.84 9.26
N ALA A 16 -9.23 11.89 10.49
CA ALA A 16 -8.93 10.92 11.54
C ALA A 16 -9.24 9.48 11.11
N LEU A 17 -10.37 9.23 10.46
CA LEU A 17 -10.74 7.91 9.94
C LEU A 17 -9.73 7.38 8.92
N ARG A 18 -9.25 8.23 8.00
CA ARG A 18 -8.25 7.83 7.00
C ARG A 18 -6.90 7.52 7.64
N LEU A 19 -6.45 8.35 8.58
CA LEU A 19 -5.18 8.14 9.29
C LEU A 19 -5.23 6.91 10.19
N HIS A 20 -6.32 6.73 10.95
CA HIS A 20 -6.55 5.57 11.81
C HIS A 20 -6.56 4.27 11.01
N ARG A 21 -7.32 4.21 9.91
CA ARG A 21 -7.36 3.04 9.00
C ARG A 21 -6.01 2.77 8.32
N ALA A 22 -5.13 3.76 8.22
CA ALA A 22 -3.75 3.61 7.76
C ALA A 22 -2.76 3.20 8.88
N GLY A 23 -3.25 2.90 10.09
CA GLY A 23 -2.44 2.45 11.23
C GLY A 23 -1.77 3.57 12.03
N MET A 24 -2.15 4.84 11.81
CA MET A 24 -1.60 5.96 12.56
C MET A 24 -2.36 6.16 13.88
N ARG A 25 -1.63 6.52 14.93
CA ARG A 25 -2.19 6.86 16.24
C ARG A 25 -2.69 8.31 16.19
N VAL A 26 -3.96 8.54 16.52
CA VAL A 26 -4.60 9.86 16.32
C VAL A 26 -5.00 10.48 17.66
N VAL A 27 -4.60 11.73 17.84
CA VAL A 27 -5.10 12.62 18.91
C VAL A 27 -5.79 13.81 18.25
N MET A 28 -7.00 14.13 18.66
CA MET A 28 -7.77 15.26 18.14
C MET A 28 -8.01 16.29 19.24
N CYS A 29 -7.99 17.56 18.88
CA CYS A 29 -8.21 18.69 19.79
C CYS A 29 -9.42 19.49 19.32
N ASP A 30 -10.32 19.88 20.23
CA ASP A 30 -11.46 20.75 19.88
C ASP A 30 -11.84 21.68 21.04
N LEU A 31 -12.87 22.49 20.83
CA LEU A 31 -13.47 23.36 21.83
C LEU A 31 -14.08 22.55 22.98
N PRO A 32 -14.02 23.05 24.24
CA PRO A 32 -14.74 22.45 25.37
C PRO A 32 -16.25 22.34 25.14
N THR A 33 -16.81 23.23 24.33
CA THR A 33 -18.19 23.17 23.85
C THR A 33 -18.15 23.04 22.32
N PRO A 34 -18.16 21.81 21.78
CA PRO A 34 -18.08 21.59 20.34
C PRO A 34 -19.21 22.26 19.55
N THR A 35 -18.90 22.77 18.37
CA THR A 35 -19.87 23.44 17.48
C THR A 35 -20.15 22.63 16.21
N SER A 36 -19.83 21.34 16.21
CA SER A 36 -20.12 20.42 15.11
C SER A 36 -21.61 20.12 15.02
N ILE A 37 -22.24 20.41 13.88
CA ILE A 37 -23.67 20.10 13.70
C ILE A 37 -23.92 18.64 13.33
N ARG A 38 -23.03 18.00 12.55
CA ARG A 38 -23.17 16.58 12.16
C ARG A 38 -22.60 15.67 13.26
N ARG A 39 -23.17 15.79 14.46
CA ARG A 39 -22.66 15.22 15.72
C ARG A 39 -22.46 13.71 15.66
N THR A 40 -23.35 13.00 14.97
CA THR A 40 -23.32 11.54 14.75
C THR A 40 -22.09 11.04 13.98
N VAL A 41 -21.36 11.94 13.31
CA VAL A 41 -20.15 11.61 12.53
C VAL A 41 -18.95 12.48 12.92
N CYS A 42 -18.94 13.03 14.13
CA CYS A 42 -17.84 13.85 14.63
C CYS A 42 -17.25 13.26 15.92
N PHE A 43 -15.93 13.11 15.97
CA PHE A 43 -15.24 12.68 17.19
C PHE A 43 -15.32 13.72 18.32
N SER A 44 -15.59 14.99 18.00
CA SER A 44 -15.87 16.03 18.99
C SER A 44 -17.00 15.67 19.96
N GLU A 45 -17.93 14.79 19.58
CA GLU A 45 -19.03 14.36 20.45
C GLU A 45 -18.54 13.59 21.69
N ALA A 46 -17.33 13.00 21.64
CA ALA A 46 -16.70 12.40 22.81
C ALA A 46 -16.50 13.41 23.94
N ILE A 47 -16.28 14.70 23.65
CA ILE A 47 -16.13 15.75 24.69
C ILE A 47 -17.39 15.87 25.55
N ARG A 48 -18.57 15.64 24.96
CA ARG A 48 -19.85 15.72 25.66
C ARG A 48 -20.24 14.39 26.31
N LEU A 49 -19.94 13.28 25.65
CA LEU A 49 -20.42 11.94 26.02
C LEU A 49 -19.40 11.10 26.78
N GLY A 50 -18.15 11.54 26.88
CA GLY A 50 -17.02 10.76 27.36
C GLY A 50 -16.42 9.85 26.28
N GLU A 51 -17.25 9.28 25.40
CA GLU A 51 -16.82 8.51 24.24
C GLU A 51 -17.82 8.60 23.08
N THR A 52 -17.38 8.26 21.88
CA THR A 52 -18.24 8.15 20.69
C THR A 52 -17.70 7.09 19.73
N ARG A 53 -18.52 6.65 18.77
CA ARG A 53 -18.10 5.76 17.67
C ARG A 53 -18.51 6.36 16.35
N VAL A 54 -17.56 6.45 15.42
CA VAL A 54 -17.81 6.89 14.04
C VAL A 54 -17.32 5.81 13.10
N GLU A 55 -18.22 5.21 12.32
CA GLU A 55 -17.92 4.13 11.37
C GLU A 55 -17.03 3.01 11.94
N GLY A 56 -17.38 2.54 13.14
CA GLY A 56 -16.68 1.46 13.84
C GLY A 56 -15.44 1.89 14.63
N VAL A 57 -14.92 3.10 14.41
CA VAL A 57 -13.75 3.64 15.13
C VAL A 57 -14.21 4.33 16.42
N ARG A 58 -13.60 3.97 17.55
CA ARG A 58 -13.93 4.54 18.87
C ARG A 58 -13.09 5.79 19.13
N GLY A 59 -13.74 6.84 19.60
CA GLY A 59 -13.13 8.08 20.08
C GLY A 59 -13.40 8.28 21.57
N VAL A 60 -12.40 8.71 22.33
CA VAL A 60 -12.46 8.79 23.80
C VAL A 60 -11.98 10.14 24.30
N LEU A 61 -12.76 10.75 25.18
CA LEU A 61 -12.36 11.97 25.88
C LEU A 61 -11.19 11.69 26.83
N CYS A 62 -10.14 12.49 26.69
CA CYS A 62 -8.94 12.43 27.52
C CYS A 62 -8.87 13.70 28.38
N ALA A 63 -8.29 13.58 29.57
CA ALA A 63 -8.15 14.72 30.48
C ALA A 63 -6.90 15.55 30.15
N ASP A 64 -5.87 14.91 29.62
CA ASP A 64 -4.54 15.48 29.40
C ASP A 64 -3.79 14.73 28.27
N ALA A 65 -2.62 15.25 27.90
CA ALA A 65 -1.76 14.65 26.87
C ALA A 65 -1.28 13.23 27.24
N ALA A 66 -1.03 12.94 28.52
CA ALA A 66 -0.61 11.63 28.98
C ALA A 66 -1.70 10.56 28.73
N THR A 67 -2.93 10.84 29.13
CA THR A 67 -4.10 9.97 28.89
C THR A 67 -4.39 9.86 27.39
N ALA A 68 -4.27 10.95 26.63
CA ALA A 68 -4.42 10.93 25.18
C ALA A 68 -3.39 10.03 24.49
N ARG A 69 -2.12 10.05 24.93
CA ARG A 69 -1.08 9.16 24.41
C ARG A 69 -1.39 7.70 24.69
N ALA A 70 -1.90 7.38 25.87
CA ALA A 70 -2.25 6.01 26.25
C ALA A 70 -3.41 5.47 25.40
N VAL A 71 -4.49 6.25 25.25
CA VAL A 71 -5.65 5.92 24.40
C VAL A 71 -5.22 5.71 22.95
N ALA A 72 -4.44 6.64 22.40
CA ALA A 72 -3.97 6.55 21.02
C ALA A 72 -3.05 5.33 20.79
N ARG A 73 -2.26 4.93 21.79
CA ARG A 73 -1.44 3.70 21.74
C ARG A 73 -2.28 2.42 21.77
N ALA A 74 -3.41 2.44 22.47
CA ALA A 74 -4.34 1.31 22.51
C ALA A 74 -5.15 1.12 21.22
N GLY A 75 -5.01 2.03 20.24
CA GLY A 75 -5.66 1.94 18.94
C GLY A 75 -6.98 2.71 18.82
N ASP A 76 -7.36 3.49 19.84
CA ASP A 76 -8.52 4.38 19.81
C ASP A 76 -8.13 5.81 19.40
N VAL A 77 -9.10 6.62 18.95
CA VAL A 77 -8.90 8.04 18.70
C VAL A 77 -9.01 8.81 20.02
N ALA A 78 -7.92 9.44 20.47
CA ALA A 78 -7.96 10.29 21.66
C ALA A 78 -8.54 11.67 21.31
N VAL A 79 -9.41 12.22 22.15
CA VAL A 79 -10.04 13.53 21.95
C VAL A 79 -9.81 14.41 23.19
N LEU A 80 -9.29 15.62 22.99
CA LEU A 80 -8.99 16.59 24.03
C LEU A 80 -9.82 17.86 23.84
N ALA A 81 -10.35 18.40 24.95
CA ALA A 81 -10.91 19.75 25.00
C ALA A 81 -9.78 20.79 25.13
N ASP A 82 -8.98 20.93 24.08
CA ASP A 82 -7.75 21.73 24.01
C ASP A 82 -7.77 22.62 22.75
N PRO A 83 -8.49 23.75 22.76
CA PRO A 83 -8.72 24.54 21.55
C PRO A 83 -7.45 25.14 20.93
N ASP A 84 -6.42 25.34 21.74
CA ASP A 84 -5.13 25.87 21.31
C ASP A 84 -4.17 24.76 20.84
N ALA A 85 -4.55 23.49 21.02
CA ALA A 85 -3.71 22.31 20.83
C ALA A 85 -2.38 22.43 21.61
N SER A 86 -2.47 22.91 22.85
CA SER A 86 -1.34 23.03 23.78
C SER A 86 -0.64 21.70 24.04
N CYS A 87 -1.36 20.57 23.93
CA CYS A 87 -0.83 19.22 24.04
C CYS A 87 0.26 18.89 23.00
N VAL A 88 0.36 19.62 21.87
CA VAL A 88 1.37 19.35 20.82
C VAL A 88 2.79 19.40 21.40
N ALA A 89 3.08 20.34 22.30
CA ALA A 89 4.40 20.48 22.90
C ALA A 89 4.80 19.26 23.75
N GLU A 90 3.85 18.67 24.48
CA GLU A 90 4.08 17.49 25.32
C GLU A 90 4.01 16.18 24.52
N LEU A 91 3.09 16.12 23.54
CA LEU A 91 2.89 14.94 22.71
C LEU A 91 4.02 14.74 21.71
N ALA A 92 4.65 15.84 21.26
CA ALA A 92 5.69 15.85 20.24
C ALA A 92 5.33 14.94 19.05
N PRO A 93 4.21 15.22 18.35
CA PRO A 93 3.71 14.34 17.31
C PRO A 93 4.63 14.35 16.08
N ASP A 94 4.59 13.26 15.31
CA ASP A 94 5.31 13.14 14.04
C ASP A 94 4.69 14.04 12.96
N ALA A 95 3.37 14.26 13.05
CA ALA A 95 2.64 15.17 12.19
C ALA A 95 1.57 15.96 12.95
N LEU A 96 1.36 17.21 12.51
CA LEU A 96 0.28 18.08 12.96
C LEU A 96 -0.62 18.42 11.76
N VAL A 97 -1.92 18.21 11.91
CA VAL A 97 -2.91 18.59 10.90
C VAL A 97 -3.82 19.68 11.45
N ASP A 98 -3.93 20.81 10.77
CA ASP A 98 -4.96 21.80 11.09
C ASP A 98 -6.19 21.59 10.21
N ALA A 99 -7.23 21.02 10.81
CA ALA A 99 -8.52 20.74 10.20
C ALA A 99 -9.67 21.51 10.86
N ILE A 100 -9.40 22.66 11.51
CA ILE A 100 -10.41 23.52 12.12
C ILE A 100 -11.32 24.14 11.04
N LEU A 101 -10.80 24.35 9.83
CA LEU A 101 -11.48 25.00 8.71
C LEU A 101 -11.95 26.44 9.01
N ALA A 102 -11.18 27.19 9.80
CA ALA A 102 -11.46 28.58 10.16
C ALA A 102 -11.44 29.58 8.99
N LYS A 103 -11.04 29.16 7.78
CA LYS A 103 -10.91 29.97 6.56
C LYS A 103 -9.81 31.03 6.62
N ARG A 104 -9.02 31.01 7.70
CA ARG A 104 -7.82 31.81 7.97
C ARG A 104 -6.93 30.98 8.90
N ASN A 105 -5.63 31.18 8.83
CA ASN A 105 -4.70 30.58 9.78
C ASN A 105 -4.90 31.20 11.18
N LEU A 106 -5.16 30.36 12.19
CA LEU A 106 -5.37 30.79 13.59
C LEU A 106 -4.13 30.62 14.47
N GLY A 107 -2.96 30.36 13.89
CA GLY A 107 -1.70 30.25 14.62
C GLY A 107 -0.90 28.99 14.33
N THR A 108 -1.35 28.14 13.42
CA THR A 108 -0.59 26.99 12.93
C THR A 108 0.59 27.48 12.10
N ARG A 109 1.78 26.93 12.35
CA ARG A 109 3.01 27.32 11.67
C ARG A 109 3.84 26.09 11.36
N ARG A 110 4.68 26.20 10.33
CA ARG A 110 5.75 25.23 10.07
C ARG A 110 6.64 25.07 11.30
N GLY A 111 7.11 23.85 11.53
CA GLY A 111 7.96 23.49 12.66
C GLY A 111 7.23 23.21 13.98
N MET A 112 5.89 23.30 14.04
CA MET A 112 5.13 22.81 15.20
C MET A 112 5.17 21.27 15.34
N ALA A 113 5.46 20.57 14.25
CA ALA A 113 5.76 19.15 14.16
C ALA A 113 6.71 18.94 12.96
N PRO A 114 7.36 17.77 12.81
CA PRO A 114 8.16 17.45 11.63
C PRO A 114 7.39 17.58 10.31
N VAL A 115 6.10 17.23 10.31
CA VAL A 115 5.18 17.45 9.19
C VAL A 115 3.98 18.27 9.64
N VAL A 116 3.74 19.43 9.00
CA VAL A 116 2.57 20.27 9.27
C VAL A 116 1.68 20.36 8.03
N VAL A 117 0.42 19.94 8.13
CA VAL A 117 -0.55 19.97 7.02
C VAL A 117 -1.72 20.91 7.35
N GLY A 118 -1.96 21.90 6.49
CA GLY A 118 -3.11 22.81 6.59
C GLY A 118 -4.28 22.36 5.73
N VAL A 119 -5.51 22.33 6.27
CA VAL A 119 -6.68 21.88 5.52
C VAL A 119 -7.60 23.04 5.13
N GLY A 120 -7.70 23.28 3.82
CA GLY A 120 -8.60 24.25 3.23
C GLY A 120 -8.08 25.69 3.16
N PRO A 121 -8.95 26.66 2.81
CA PRO A 121 -8.55 28.04 2.62
C PRO A 121 -7.98 28.66 3.89
N GLY A 122 -7.00 29.55 3.70
CA GLY A 122 -6.30 30.22 4.78
C GLY A 122 -4.92 29.65 5.09
N PHE A 123 -4.51 28.58 4.40
CA PHE A 123 -3.17 28.00 4.47
C PHE A 123 -2.45 28.11 3.12
N THR A 124 -1.16 28.40 3.17
CA THR A 124 -0.27 28.46 2.01
C THR A 124 0.95 27.60 2.27
N ALA A 125 1.24 26.65 1.38
CA ALA A 125 2.47 25.88 1.41
C ALA A 125 3.54 26.52 0.49
N PRO A 126 4.83 26.53 0.87
CA PRO A 126 5.42 26.11 2.15
C PRO A 126 5.57 27.28 3.14
N VAL A 127 4.53 28.11 3.33
CA VAL A 127 4.56 29.31 4.17
C VAL A 127 4.02 29.02 5.57
N ASP A 128 2.73 28.69 5.67
CA ASP A 128 2.04 28.39 6.93
C ASP A 128 2.26 26.94 7.37
N CYS A 129 2.36 26.03 6.40
CA CYS A 129 2.43 24.59 6.57
C CYS A 129 3.32 23.98 5.48
N ASP A 130 3.71 22.71 5.63
CA ASP A 130 4.56 22.00 4.65
C ASP A 130 3.74 21.51 3.44
N ALA A 131 2.45 21.23 3.64
CA ALA A 131 1.48 20.99 2.58
C ALA A 131 0.11 21.56 2.95
N ALA A 132 -0.67 21.96 1.94
CA ALA A 132 -2.05 22.41 2.10
C ALA A 132 -3.01 21.53 1.28
N VAL A 133 -4.17 21.18 1.82
CA VAL A 133 -5.13 20.27 1.17
C VAL A 133 -6.39 21.00 0.73
N GLU A 134 -6.81 20.79 -0.52
CA GLU A 134 -8.01 21.38 -1.09
C GLU A 134 -9.30 20.82 -0.46
N THR A 135 -10.24 21.70 -0.15
CA THR A 135 -11.55 21.36 0.41
C THR A 135 -12.72 21.78 -0.47
N MET A 136 -12.51 22.53 -1.55
CA MET A 136 -13.55 22.90 -2.50
C MET A 136 -14.02 21.67 -3.27
N ARG A 137 -15.34 21.47 -3.39
CA ARG A 137 -15.89 20.40 -4.23
C ARG A 137 -15.61 20.72 -5.70
N GLY A 138 -15.17 19.74 -6.47
CA GLY A 138 -14.82 19.90 -7.88
C GLY A 138 -13.60 19.04 -8.24
N HIS A 139 -12.94 19.37 -9.35
CA HIS A 139 -11.81 18.62 -9.89
C HIS A 139 -10.58 18.52 -8.97
N TYR A 140 -10.50 19.38 -7.95
CA TYR A 140 -9.34 19.49 -7.08
C TYR A 140 -9.61 19.01 -5.65
N LEU A 141 -10.82 18.55 -5.33
CA LEU A 141 -11.17 18.14 -3.98
C LEU A 141 -10.18 17.09 -3.44
N GLY A 142 -9.54 17.38 -2.30
CA GLY A 142 -8.53 16.50 -1.69
C GLY A 142 -7.14 16.59 -2.30
N ARG A 143 -6.93 17.42 -3.34
CA ARG A 143 -5.59 17.64 -3.92
C ARG A 143 -4.65 18.25 -2.88
N VAL A 144 -3.42 17.76 -2.88
CA VAL A 144 -2.33 18.30 -2.06
C VAL A 144 -1.57 19.39 -2.83
N TYR A 145 -1.36 20.51 -2.18
CA TYR A 145 -0.49 21.59 -2.63
C TYR A 145 0.76 21.62 -1.76
N TYR A 146 1.91 21.28 -2.34
CA TYR A 146 3.23 21.47 -1.73
C TYR A 146 3.78 22.88 -2.00
N GLN A 147 3.22 23.57 -2.99
CA GLN A 147 3.43 24.98 -3.27
C GLN A 147 2.09 25.62 -3.64
N GLY A 148 1.76 26.74 -3.01
CA GLY A 148 0.51 27.48 -3.22
C GLY A 148 -0.55 27.25 -2.14
N SER A 149 -1.77 27.68 -2.42
CA SER A 149 -2.88 27.71 -1.44
C SER A 149 -4.14 27.05 -2.03
N PRO A 150 -4.96 26.39 -1.20
CA PRO A 150 -6.31 25.99 -1.58
C PRO A 150 -7.18 27.17 -2.01
N LEU A 151 -8.21 26.89 -2.80
CA LEU A 151 -9.12 27.90 -3.32
C LEU A 151 -9.79 28.70 -2.18
N PRO A 152 -9.98 30.03 -2.36
CA PRO A 152 -10.64 30.88 -1.38
C PRO A 152 -12.04 30.38 -0.98
N ASN A 153 -12.47 30.72 0.23
CA ASN A 153 -13.81 30.38 0.70
C ASN A 153 -14.87 31.10 -0.16
N THR A 154 -15.74 30.32 -0.80
CA THR A 154 -16.87 30.85 -1.60
C THR A 154 -18.07 31.24 -0.76
N ALA A 155 -18.11 30.87 0.53
CA ALA A 155 -19.27 30.99 1.44
C ALA A 155 -20.54 30.23 1.01
N VAL A 156 -20.55 29.64 -0.18
CA VAL A 156 -21.66 28.83 -0.71
C VAL A 156 -21.45 27.36 -0.35
N PRO A 157 -22.39 26.71 0.37
CA PRO A 157 -22.31 25.28 0.62
C PRO A 157 -22.44 24.48 -0.67
N GLY A 158 -21.77 23.33 -0.75
CA GLY A 158 -21.89 22.43 -1.90
C GLY A 158 -23.31 21.86 -2.06
N LEU A 159 -23.69 21.60 -3.32
CA LEU A 159 -24.97 21.01 -3.71
C LEU A 159 -25.16 19.61 -3.11
N ILE A 160 -26.34 19.37 -2.55
CA ILE A 160 -26.82 18.06 -2.11
C ILE A 160 -28.27 17.93 -2.59
N GLY A 161 -28.56 16.95 -3.43
CA GLY A 161 -29.90 16.76 -3.98
C GLY A 161 -30.46 18.00 -4.70
N GLY A 162 -29.59 18.84 -5.28
CA GLY A 162 -29.98 20.09 -5.96
C GLY A 162 -30.00 21.35 -5.07
N TYR A 163 -29.80 21.22 -3.75
CA TYR A 163 -29.85 22.36 -2.81
C TYR A 163 -28.46 22.72 -2.26
N ALA A 164 -28.18 24.01 -2.10
CA ALA A 164 -26.88 24.52 -1.66
C ALA A 164 -26.97 25.24 -0.31
N GLY A 165 -27.34 26.52 -0.29
CA GLY A 165 -27.47 27.32 0.93
C GLY A 165 -28.74 26.99 1.70
N GLU A 166 -29.79 26.64 0.96
CA GLU A 166 -31.16 26.39 1.43
C GLU A 166 -31.27 25.18 2.34
N ARG A 167 -30.28 24.29 2.38
CA ARG A 167 -30.26 23.16 3.32
C ARG A 167 -29.66 23.51 4.68
N VAL A 168 -28.98 24.65 4.80
CA VAL A 168 -28.23 25.03 5.99
C VAL A 168 -29.09 25.94 6.86
N MET A 169 -29.45 25.45 8.05
CA MET A 169 -30.17 26.23 9.04
C MET A 169 -29.19 27.10 9.84
N ARG A 170 -29.54 28.38 10.01
CA ARG A 170 -28.71 29.38 10.68
C ARG A 170 -29.46 29.99 11.85
N ALA A 171 -28.75 30.26 12.94
CA ALA A 171 -29.32 30.88 14.13
C ALA A 171 -29.94 32.25 13.76
N PRO A 172 -31.20 32.53 14.16
CA PRO A 172 -31.87 33.79 13.83
C PRO A 172 -31.36 34.97 14.66
N ALA A 173 -30.87 34.71 15.89
CA ALA A 173 -30.40 35.71 16.84
C ALA A 173 -29.16 35.22 17.60
N ASP A 174 -28.55 36.11 18.39
CA ASP A 174 -27.56 35.74 19.40
C ASP A 174 -28.28 35.11 20.60
N GLY A 175 -27.77 33.99 21.13
CA GLY A 175 -28.40 33.36 22.30
C GLY A 175 -27.97 31.93 22.56
N VAL A 176 -28.70 31.28 23.48
CA VAL A 176 -28.55 29.85 23.76
C VAL A 176 -29.39 29.06 22.76
N PHE A 177 -28.79 28.03 22.17
CA PHE A 177 -29.44 27.14 21.21
C PHE A 177 -30.25 26.05 21.93
N GLU A 178 -31.52 25.92 21.53
CA GLU A 178 -32.49 24.96 22.10
C GLU A 178 -33.10 24.12 20.98
N PRO A 179 -32.64 22.88 20.73
CA PRO A 179 -33.20 22.03 19.69
C PRO A 179 -34.66 21.66 20.01
N CYS A 180 -35.52 21.67 18.99
CA CYS A 180 -36.92 21.22 19.09
C CYS A 180 -37.14 19.85 18.41
N VAL A 181 -36.15 19.39 17.64
CA VAL A 181 -36.13 18.08 16.97
C VAL A 181 -34.76 17.44 17.14
N GLU A 182 -34.66 16.14 16.84
CA GLU A 182 -33.40 15.40 16.86
C GLU A 182 -32.83 15.19 15.45
N ILE A 183 -31.53 14.87 15.37
CA ILE A 183 -30.92 14.38 14.12
C ILE A 183 -31.66 13.08 13.71
N GLY A 184 -32.01 12.97 12.43
CA GLY A 184 -32.83 11.89 11.88
C GLY A 184 -34.32 12.23 11.77
N ALA A 185 -34.78 13.35 12.35
CA ALA A 185 -36.17 13.79 12.18
C ALA A 185 -36.47 14.20 10.73
N THR A 186 -37.59 13.73 10.18
CA THR A 186 -38.14 14.23 8.92
C THR A 186 -38.85 15.56 9.16
N VAL A 187 -38.54 16.56 8.35
CA VAL A 187 -39.07 17.93 8.45
C VAL A 187 -39.58 18.42 7.09
N ARG A 188 -40.55 19.32 7.13
CA ARG A 188 -41.01 20.11 5.99
C ARG A 188 -40.50 21.54 6.10
N ALA A 189 -40.36 22.21 4.95
CA ALA A 189 -40.08 23.63 4.93
C ALA A 189 -41.09 24.41 5.80
N GLY A 190 -40.59 25.21 6.74
CA GLY A 190 -41.36 25.95 7.73
C GLY A 190 -41.43 25.31 9.13
N ASP A 191 -41.15 24.01 9.25
CA ASP A 191 -41.15 23.33 10.56
C ASP A 191 -40.08 23.92 11.50
N VAL A 192 -40.42 24.14 12.77
CA VAL A 192 -39.49 24.69 13.77
C VAL A 192 -38.54 23.60 14.24
N CYS A 193 -37.25 23.72 13.91
CA CYS A 193 -36.22 22.75 14.27
C CYS A 193 -35.48 23.10 15.56
N ALA A 194 -35.39 24.38 15.91
CA ALA A 194 -34.81 24.85 17.17
C ALA A 194 -35.33 26.24 17.54
N ARG A 195 -34.95 26.71 18.73
CA ARG A 195 -35.12 28.10 19.17
C ARG A 195 -33.78 28.69 19.61
N VAL A 196 -33.62 30.00 19.39
CA VAL A 196 -32.48 30.77 19.90
C VAL A 196 -33.03 32.04 20.52
N ALA A 197 -32.80 32.23 21.83
CA ALA A 197 -33.39 33.36 22.58
C ALA A 197 -34.93 33.49 22.40
N GLY A 198 -35.62 32.36 22.26
CA GLY A 198 -37.06 32.29 22.01
C GLY A 198 -37.48 32.37 20.53
N GLU A 199 -36.61 32.85 19.64
CA GLU A 199 -36.90 32.98 18.20
C GLU A 199 -36.81 31.61 17.49
N PRO A 200 -37.80 31.25 16.64
CA PRO A 200 -37.81 29.97 15.94
C PRO A 200 -36.79 29.92 14.79
N MET A 201 -35.99 28.85 14.75
CA MET A 201 -35.16 28.47 13.62
C MET A 201 -35.86 27.34 12.84
N CYS A 202 -36.39 27.66 11.66
CA CYS A 202 -37.17 26.72 10.85
C CYS A 202 -36.32 26.00 9.78
N ALA A 203 -36.75 24.81 9.38
CA ALA A 203 -36.29 24.17 8.16
C ALA A 203 -36.68 25.00 6.94
N THR A 204 -35.75 25.15 6.01
CA THR A 204 -35.92 25.93 4.77
C THR A 204 -36.26 25.06 3.57
N ILE A 205 -36.11 23.74 3.71
CA ILE A 205 -36.45 22.72 2.70
C ILE A 205 -37.03 21.48 3.38
N ASP A 206 -37.70 20.66 2.60
CA ASP A 206 -38.13 19.32 3.02
C ASP A 206 -36.92 18.38 3.09
N GLY A 207 -36.92 17.46 4.06
CA GLY A 207 -35.90 16.41 4.13
C GLY A 207 -35.74 15.82 5.52
N VAL A 208 -34.56 15.26 5.76
CA VAL A 208 -34.16 14.71 7.07
C VAL A 208 -33.13 15.62 7.72
N VAL A 209 -33.32 15.98 8.99
CA VAL A 209 -32.32 16.74 9.76
C VAL A 209 -31.06 15.88 9.91
N ARG A 210 -30.02 16.19 9.15
CA ARG A 210 -28.76 15.43 9.12
C ARG A 210 -27.69 15.98 10.05
N GLY A 211 -27.91 17.19 10.57
CA GLY A 211 -27.04 17.82 11.55
C GLY A 211 -27.79 18.92 12.31
N LEU A 212 -27.53 19.00 13.61
CA LEU A 212 -28.13 19.97 14.52
C LEU A 212 -27.21 20.15 15.74
N LEU A 213 -26.99 21.39 16.18
CA LEU A 213 -26.29 21.66 17.43
C LEU A 213 -27.03 21.04 18.62
N GLN A 214 -26.27 20.72 19.67
CA GLN A 214 -26.79 20.30 20.96
C GLN A 214 -27.36 21.48 21.76
N ALA A 215 -28.25 21.18 22.71
CA ALA A 215 -28.80 22.17 23.62
C ALA A 215 -27.70 22.88 24.43
N GLY A 216 -27.89 24.15 24.73
CA GLY A 216 -27.01 24.92 25.63
C GLY A 216 -25.83 25.62 24.94
N VAL A 217 -25.58 25.36 23.65
CA VAL A 217 -24.51 26.04 22.89
C VAL A 217 -24.86 27.51 22.70
N ARG A 218 -23.92 28.41 22.99
CA ARG A 218 -24.06 29.83 22.63
C ARG A 218 -23.77 30.02 21.15
N VAL A 219 -24.72 30.61 20.44
CA VAL A 219 -24.63 30.89 19.01
C VAL A 219 -24.78 32.38 18.75
N THR A 220 -24.23 32.85 17.64
CA THR A 220 -24.45 34.20 17.12
C THR A 220 -25.41 34.17 15.94
N ALA A 221 -26.10 35.27 15.67
CA ALA A 221 -26.97 35.42 14.52
C ALA A 221 -26.21 35.06 13.22
N GLY A 222 -26.84 34.24 12.36
CA GLY A 222 -26.25 33.73 11.12
C GLY A 222 -25.29 32.54 11.29
N MET A 223 -24.93 32.15 12.51
CA MET A 223 -24.09 30.97 12.76
C MET A 223 -24.77 29.71 12.22
N LYS A 224 -23.99 28.83 11.59
CA LYS A 224 -24.48 27.55 11.09
C LYS A 224 -24.85 26.65 12.28
N SER A 225 -26.13 26.32 12.41
CA SER A 225 -26.65 25.60 13.59
C SER A 225 -27.43 24.33 13.24
N GLY A 226 -27.69 24.09 11.95
CA GLY A 226 -28.25 22.83 11.48
C GLY A 226 -28.11 22.60 9.97
N ASP A 227 -28.50 21.43 9.51
CA ASP A 227 -28.40 20.97 8.13
C ASP A 227 -29.49 19.94 7.83
N VAL A 228 -30.16 20.08 6.69
CA VAL A 228 -31.18 19.14 6.19
C VAL A 228 -30.62 18.37 4.99
N ASP A 229 -30.88 17.07 4.90
CA ASP A 229 -30.60 16.27 3.71
C ASP A 229 -31.89 16.09 2.90
N PRO A 230 -32.00 16.67 1.70
CA PRO A 230 -33.20 16.53 0.86
C PRO A 230 -33.33 15.14 0.23
N ARG A 231 -32.30 14.29 0.31
CA ARG A 231 -32.33 12.96 -0.32
C ARG A 231 -32.99 11.90 0.57
N CYS A 232 -33.20 12.21 1.84
CA CYS A 232 -33.93 11.37 2.79
C CYS A 232 -33.41 9.93 2.95
N HIS A 233 -32.09 9.73 2.80
CA HIS A 233 -31.42 8.46 3.10
C HIS A 233 -30.99 8.43 4.57
N PRO A 234 -31.59 7.58 5.42
CA PRO A 234 -31.29 7.54 6.85
C PRO A 234 -29.81 7.29 7.15
N GLU A 235 -29.14 6.45 6.37
CA GLU A 235 -27.73 6.09 6.53
C GLU A 235 -26.75 7.28 6.37
N TYR A 236 -27.16 8.37 5.73
CA TYR A 236 -26.30 9.56 5.56
C TYR A 236 -26.14 10.40 6.83
N ILE A 237 -26.93 10.12 7.87
CA ILE A 237 -26.71 10.76 9.18
C ILE A 237 -25.52 10.12 9.90
N GLU A 238 -25.19 8.86 9.63
CA GLU A 238 -24.15 8.09 10.37
C GLU A 238 -22.87 7.85 9.56
N THR A 239 -22.81 8.35 8.33
CA THR A 239 -21.67 8.15 7.43
C THR A 239 -20.93 9.44 7.11
N SER A 240 -19.60 9.36 7.11
CA SER A 240 -18.71 10.46 6.73
C SER A 240 -18.96 10.84 5.28
N SER A 241 -18.91 12.14 4.99
CA SER A 241 -19.13 12.59 3.62
C SER A 241 -17.97 12.18 2.70
N ASP A 242 -18.30 11.96 1.42
CA ASP A 242 -17.33 11.87 0.32
C ASP A 242 -16.24 12.94 0.39
N LYS A 243 -16.63 14.18 0.71
CA LYS A 243 -15.75 15.32 0.90
C LYS A 243 -14.79 15.14 2.07
N ALA A 244 -15.30 14.73 3.23
CA ALA A 244 -14.47 14.50 4.41
C ALA A 244 -13.44 13.39 4.13
N LEU A 245 -13.85 12.31 3.47
CA LEU A 245 -12.99 11.18 3.11
C LEU A 245 -11.95 11.52 2.02
N ALA A 246 -12.31 12.36 1.05
CA ALA A 246 -11.39 12.83 0.00
C ALA A 246 -10.33 13.78 0.58
N VAL A 247 -10.74 14.72 1.44
CA VAL A 247 -9.82 15.59 2.18
C VAL A 247 -8.91 14.75 3.09
N GLY A 248 -9.45 13.76 3.80
CA GLY A 248 -8.66 12.83 4.59
C GLY A 248 -7.65 12.03 3.76
N GLY A 249 -8.01 11.64 2.53
CA GLY A 249 -7.10 11.01 1.59
C GLY A 249 -5.92 11.92 1.21
N GLY A 250 -6.21 13.19 0.90
CA GLY A 250 -5.18 14.19 0.62
C GLY A 250 -4.26 14.47 1.82
N VAL A 251 -4.80 14.51 3.04
CA VAL A 251 -3.98 14.65 4.25
C VAL A 251 -3.09 13.42 4.44
N LEU A 252 -3.61 12.21 4.26
CA LEU A 252 -2.83 10.99 4.33
C LEU A 252 -1.71 10.98 3.28
N GLU A 253 -2.02 11.36 2.03
CA GLU A 253 -1.02 11.52 0.96
C GLU A 253 0.07 12.52 1.36
N ALA A 254 -0.32 13.71 1.84
CA ALA A 254 0.62 14.75 2.25
C ALA A 254 1.54 14.27 3.39
N ILE A 255 0.97 13.62 4.40
CA ILE A 255 1.74 13.07 5.51
C ILE A 255 2.71 12.01 4.98
N LEU A 256 2.25 11.03 4.21
CA LEU A 256 3.11 9.99 3.66
C LEU A 256 4.20 10.57 2.76
N ALA A 257 3.91 11.55 1.91
CA ALA A 257 4.92 12.17 1.06
C ALA A 257 5.99 12.93 1.86
N LEU A 258 5.58 13.68 2.89
CA LEU A 258 6.48 14.55 3.66
C LEU A 258 7.20 13.84 4.81
N SER A 259 6.62 12.77 5.34
CA SER A 259 7.23 11.97 6.41
C SER A 259 8.19 10.90 5.91
N GLY A 260 8.44 10.82 4.59
CA GLY A 260 9.20 9.72 4.01
C GLY A 260 8.41 8.41 4.12
N GLY A 261 7.22 8.36 3.50
CA GLY A 261 6.38 7.19 3.30
C GLY A 261 6.33 6.20 4.47
N ALA A 262 5.84 6.59 5.65
CA ALA A 262 5.64 5.67 6.77
C ALA A 262 6.80 4.67 7.00
N ALA A 263 8.03 5.19 7.09
CA ALA A 263 9.09 4.55 7.85
C ALA A 263 8.92 4.93 9.33
N GLY A 264 8.33 4.02 10.13
CA GLY A 264 8.23 4.14 11.60
C GLY A 264 7.00 3.39 12.13
N ASP A 265 7.04 2.08 12.35
CA ASP A 265 7.96 1.38 13.26
C ASP A 265 8.34 -0.01 12.70
N ARG A 266 9.17 -0.01 11.66
CA ARG A 266 10.08 -1.13 11.39
C ARG A 266 11.45 -0.58 11.69
N GLY A 267 12.15 -1.16 12.67
CA GLY A 267 13.53 -0.81 13.00
C GLY A 267 14.32 -0.61 11.72
N GLU A 268 15.14 0.45 11.71
CA GLU A 268 16.05 0.86 10.65
C GLU A 268 15.85 0.09 9.32
N LYS A 269 15.28 0.70 8.29
CA LYS A 269 15.45 0.19 6.93
C LYS A 269 15.79 1.37 6.03
N ASN A 270 17.10 1.45 5.78
CA ASN A 270 17.82 2.02 4.64
C ASN A 270 16.99 2.71 3.56
N ASP A 271 17.50 3.87 3.14
CA ASP A 271 17.33 4.49 1.82
C ASP A 271 17.85 3.63 0.65
N ALA A 272 17.81 2.30 0.77
CA ALA A 272 18.10 1.38 -0.32
C ALA A 272 16.81 1.10 -1.10
N PRO A 273 16.87 0.92 -2.43
CA PRO A 273 15.72 0.48 -3.23
C PRO A 273 15.06 -0.73 -2.57
N ALA A 274 13.74 -0.86 -2.68
CA ALA A 274 13.02 -2.02 -2.17
C ALA A 274 13.60 -3.30 -2.78
N LEU A 275 14.52 -3.93 -2.04
CA LEU A 275 15.17 -5.16 -2.45
C LEU A 275 14.11 -6.25 -2.49
N GLY A 276 14.12 -7.07 -3.54
CA GLY A 276 13.29 -8.25 -3.64
C GLY A 276 13.59 -9.25 -2.53
N ASP A 277 12.83 -10.35 -2.54
CA ASP A 277 12.77 -11.34 -1.48
C ASP A 277 13.20 -12.74 -1.97
N THR A 278 14.02 -12.79 -3.04
CA THR A 278 14.51 -14.04 -3.65
C THR A 278 15.96 -13.88 -4.09
N PHE A 279 16.71 -14.97 -4.29
CA PHE A 279 18.05 -14.89 -4.88
C PHE A 279 18.07 -14.55 -6.38
N SER A 280 16.91 -14.43 -7.04
CA SER A 280 16.83 -13.88 -8.39
C SER A 280 16.91 -12.35 -8.41
N ASP A 281 16.75 -11.70 -7.25
CA ASP A 281 16.95 -10.25 -7.12
C ASP A 281 18.42 -9.94 -6.85
N GLN A 282 19.09 -9.35 -7.85
CA GLN A 282 20.51 -8.99 -7.76
C GLN A 282 20.81 -8.02 -6.61
N GLY A 283 19.90 -7.10 -6.30
CA GLY A 283 20.06 -6.16 -5.19
C GLY A 283 20.00 -6.87 -3.84
N PHE A 284 19.08 -7.82 -3.67
CA PHE A 284 19.00 -8.65 -2.48
C PHE A 284 20.30 -9.45 -2.27
N VAL A 285 20.79 -10.13 -3.32
CA VAL A 285 22.06 -10.90 -3.25
C VAL A 285 23.25 -9.99 -2.96
N SER A 286 23.33 -8.82 -3.60
CA SER A 286 24.41 -7.84 -3.36
C SER A 286 24.43 -7.37 -1.91
N ALA A 287 23.26 -7.06 -1.33
CA ALA A 287 23.19 -6.63 0.05
C ALA A 287 23.69 -7.70 1.03
N LEU A 288 23.33 -8.97 0.82
CA LEU A 288 23.84 -10.08 1.63
C LEU A 288 25.37 -10.22 1.50
N ARG A 289 25.88 -10.15 0.26
CA ARG A 289 27.32 -10.21 -0.05
C ARG A 289 28.07 -9.08 0.65
N ASP A 290 27.56 -7.85 0.58
CA ASP A 290 28.20 -6.65 1.14
C ASP A 290 28.32 -6.73 2.67
N GLU A 291 27.31 -7.27 3.35
CA GLU A 291 27.33 -7.51 4.80
C GLU A 291 28.40 -8.54 5.18
N LEU A 292 28.45 -9.69 4.49
CA LEU A 292 29.47 -10.72 4.73
C LEU A 292 30.88 -10.23 4.41
N ALA A 293 31.06 -9.49 3.31
CA ALA A 293 32.36 -8.92 2.93
C ALA A 293 32.86 -7.89 3.96
N ALA A 294 31.94 -7.22 4.65
CA ALA A 294 32.25 -6.33 5.76
C ALA A 294 32.45 -7.05 7.11
N GLY A 295 32.43 -8.39 7.11
CA GLY A 295 32.62 -9.22 8.30
C GLY A 295 31.43 -9.27 9.25
N ARG A 296 30.24 -8.81 8.81
CA ARG A 296 29.01 -8.83 9.61
C ARG A 296 28.22 -10.10 9.36
N ARG A 297 27.56 -10.63 10.40
CA ARG A 297 26.71 -11.82 10.29
C ARG A 297 25.34 -11.46 9.73
N VAL A 298 24.74 -12.41 9.01
CA VAL A 298 23.38 -12.31 8.49
C VAL A 298 22.62 -13.58 8.84
N ALA A 299 21.39 -13.47 9.34
CA ALA A 299 20.50 -14.63 9.49
C ALA A 299 19.47 -14.64 8.36
N LEU A 300 19.43 -15.72 7.60
CA LEU A 300 18.55 -15.91 6.46
C LEU A 300 17.45 -16.91 6.83
N ALA A 301 16.20 -16.45 6.72
CA ALA A 301 15.01 -17.27 6.79
C ALA A 301 14.46 -17.51 5.37
N SER A 302 14.15 -18.77 5.03
CA SER A 302 13.71 -19.19 3.70
C SER A 302 12.52 -20.14 3.78
N LEU A 303 11.54 -19.96 2.88
CA LEU A 303 10.49 -20.96 2.66
C LEU A 303 10.97 -22.01 1.66
N LEU A 304 11.24 -23.23 2.12
CA LEU A 304 11.77 -24.30 1.27
C LEU A 304 10.66 -25.14 0.62
N ALA A 305 9.51 -25.26 1.28
CA ALA A 305 8.35 -26.01 0.80
C ALA A 305 7.05 -25.43 1.35
N THR A 306 5.96 -25.51 0.60
CA THR A 306 4.62 -25.17 1.09
C THR A 306 3.63 -26.30 0.81
N ARG A 307 2.60 -26.44 1.65
CA ARG A 307 1.45 -27.33 1.46
C ARG A 307 0.17 -26.52 1.62
N GLY A 308 -0.84 -26.75 0.79
CA GLY A 308 -2.08 -25.97 0.86
C GLY A 308 -1.91 -24.53 0.36
N SER A 309 -2.76 -23.62 0.83
CA SER A 309 -2.82 -22.23 0.34
C SER A 309 -1.98 -21.31 1.23
N MET A 310 -0.85 -20.82 0.70
CA MET A 310 0.08 -19.90 1.37
C MET A 310 0.21 -18.58 0.57
N PRO A 311 0.35 -17.40 1.23
CA PRO A 311 0.49 -16.10 0.55
C PRO A 311 1.75 -15.99 -0.31
N ARG A 312 2.82 -16.71 0.07
CA ARG A 312 4.07 -16.85 -0.66
C ARG A 312 4.43 -18.33 -0.78
N HIS A 313 5.17 -18.65 -1.83
CA HIS A 313 5.58 -19.99 -2.19
C HIS A 313 7.09 -20.18 -1.98
N GLU A 314 7.59 -21.36 -2.34
CA GLU A 314 8.99 -21.75 -2.23
C GLU A 314 9.94 -20.70 -2.81
N GLY A 315 11.02 -20.40 -2.09
CA GLY A 315 12.05 -19.44 -2.50
C GLY A 315 11.84 -18.02 -1.99
N ALA A 316 10.73 -17.73 -1.29
CA ALA A 316 10.58 -16.47 -0.55
C ALA A 316 11.53 -16.43 0.66
N ARG A 317 12.19 -15.28 0.85
CA ARG A 317 13.25 -15.11 1.84
C ARG A 317 13.14 -13.81 2.61
N LEU A 318 13.58 -13.90 3.86
CA LEU A 318 13.75 -12.77 4.77
C LEU A 318 15.15 -12.87 5.38
N ALA A 319 15.92 -11.79 5.35
CA ALA A 319 17.23 -11.72 5.99
C ALA A 319 17.20 -10.70 7.14
N VAL A 320 17.72 -11.06 8.30
CA VAL A 320 17.96 -10.14 9.42
C VAL A 320 19.44 -9.82 9.44
N LEU A 321 19.78 -8.54 9.51
CA LEU A 321 21.13 -8.03 9.61
C LEU A 321 21.51 -7.81 11.09
N GLU A 322 22.81 -7.72 11.40
CA GLU A 322 23.31 -7.49 12.76
C GLU A 322 22.83 -6.19 13.40
N ASP A 323 22.63 -5.15 12.59
CA ASP A 323 22.07 -3.86 13.03
C ASP A 323 20.54 -3.88 13.20
N GLY A 324 19.92 -5.05 13.00
CA GLY A 324 18.49 -5.26 13.22
C GLY A 324 17.61 -4.90 12.02
N ARG A 325 18.19 -4.34 10.95
CA ARG A 325 17.52 -4.14 9.66
C ARG A 325 17.06 -5.50 9.11
N VAL A 326 15.96 -5.51 8.38
CA VAL A 326 15.40 -6.72 7.75
C VAL A 326 15.36 -6.52 6.23
N LEU A 327 15.72 -7.51 5.43
CA LEU A 327 15.61 -7.49 3.97
C LEU A 327 14.62 -8.59 3.53
N GLY A 328 13.86 -8.37 2.46
CA GLY A 328 12.88 -9.34 1.96
C GLY A 328 11.66 -9.59 2.87
N THR A 329 10.86 -10.60 2.52
CA THR A 329 9.65 -11.06 3.22
C THR A 329 9.38 -12.53 2.89
N VAL A 330 8.84 -13.28 3.87
CA VAL A 330 8.35 -14.66 3.66
C VAL A 330 6.82 -14.72 3.50
N GLY A 331 6.14 -13.57 3.41
CA GLY A 331 4.69 -13.50 3.14
C GLY A 331 3.82 -12.93 4.25
N GLY A 332 4.40 -12.31 5.28
CA GLY A 332 3.66 -11.64 6.36
C GLY A 332 3.01 -12.57 7.40
N GLY A 333 2.29 -11.98 8.35
CA GLY A 333 1.51 -12.71 9.36
C GLY A 333 2.36 -13.50 10.37
N ASN A 334 1.85 -14.65 10.82
CA ASN A 334 2.51 -15.47 11.85
C ASN A 334 3.82 -16.09 11.36
N VAL A 335 3.88 -16.51 10.08
CA VAL A 335 5.09 -17.08 9.47
C VAL A 335 6.24 -16.08 9.49
N GLU A 336 5.97 -14.82 9.12
CA GLU A 336 6.98 -13.76 9.13
C GLU A 336 7.47 -13.44 10.55
N ARG A 337 6.57 -13.40 11.54
CA ARG A 337 6.95 -13.19 12.93
C ARG A 337 7.84 -14.31 13.47
N VAL A 338 7.51 -15.56 13.16
CA VAL A 338 8.32 -16.71 13.58
C VAL A 338 9.69 -16.67 12.89
N ALA A 339 9.72 -16.41 11.58
CA ALA A 339 10.96 -16.25 10.82
C ALA A 339 11.86 -15.14 11.37
N GLU A 340 11.33 -13.93 11.61
CA GLU A 340 12.09 -12.83 12.20
C GLU A 340 12.58 -13.15 13.61
N SER A 341 11.72 -13.71 14.46
CA SER A 341 12.06 -14.06 15.84
C SER A 341 13.22 -15.06 15.88
N ARG A 342 13.14 -16.12 15.07
CA ARG A 342 14.19 -17.15 14.96
C ARG A 342 15.48 -16.58 14.40
N ALA A 343 15.41 -15.78 13.34
CA ALA A 343 16.59 -15.16 12.73
C ALA A 343 17.29 -14.19 13.69
N ARG A 344 16.53 -13.38 14.45
CA ARG A 344 17.09 -12.51 15.50
C ARG A 344 17.73 -13.31 16.63
N ALA A 345 17.09 -14.38 17.08
CA ALA A 345 17.66 -15.25 18.12
C ALA A 345 18.97 -15.92 17.67
N LEU A 346 19.05 -16.33 16.39
CA LEU A 346 20.25 -16.88 15.79
C LEU A 346 21.41 -15.88 15.76
N LEU A 347 21.13 -14.60 15.51
CA LEU A 347 22.14 -13.54 15.54
C LEU A 347 22.56 -13.15 16.96
N ALA A 348 21.65 -13.14 17.93
CA ALA A 348 21.92 -12.65 19.28
C ALA A 348 22.99 -13.48 20.05
N GLY A 349 23.18 -14.76 19.71
CA GLY A 349 23.95 -15.69 20.55
C GLY A 349 23.43 -15.75 21.99
N GLU A 350 24.13 -16.40 22.93
CA GLU A 350 23.70 -16.57 24.35
C GLU A 350 23.54 -15.27 25.18
N LYS A 351 23.32 -14.10 24.55
CA LYS A 351 22.88 -12.89 25.24
C LYS A 351 21.36 -12.92 25.42
N ASN A 352 20.96 -13.58 26.50
CA ASN A 352 19.67 -13.55 27.21
C ASN A 352 18.56 -12.68 26.58
N VAL A 353 17.79 -13.26 25.65
CA VAL A 353 16.49 -12.73 25.23
C VAL A 353 15.42 -13.44 26.06
N GLN A 354 14.77 -12.71 26.97
CA GLN A 354 13.52 -13.19 27.58
C GLN A 354 12.43 -13.22 26.51
N LEU A 355 11.97 -14.42 26.17
CA LEU A 355 10.74 -14.62 25.42
C LEU A 355 9.55 -14.12 26.26
N PRO A 356 8.59 -13.36 25.71
CA PRO A 356 7.35 -13.09 26.41
C PRO A 356 6.53 -14.39 26.52
N ASP A 357 6.14 -14.74 27.75
CA ASP A 357 5.38 -15.95 28.07
C ASP A 357 4.03 -16.00 27.32
N ALA A 358 3.79 -17.12 26.65
CA ALA A 358 2.52 -17.44 25.98
C ALA A 358 1.43 -17.92 26.97
N SER A 359 1.36 -17.37 28.18
CA SER A 359 0.41 -17.78 29.23
C SER A 359 -0.47 -16.63 29.74
N ALA A 360 -1.11 -15.89 28.83
CA ALA A 360 -2.17 -14.96 29.23
C ALA A 360 -3.21 -14.77 28.11
N ALA A 361 -3.91 -15.84 27.74
CA ALA A 361 -5.18 -15.76 27.02
C ALA A 361 -6.04 -16.98 27.35
N GLN A 362 -6.69 -16.94 28.51
CA GLN A 362 -7.67 -17.95 28.93
C GLN A 362 -9.03 -17.28 29.13
N THR A 363 -9.80 -17.16 28.04
CA THR A 363 -11.26 -16.90 27.96
C THR A 363 -11.60 -17.04 26.46
N ASP A 364 -12.57 -17.76 25.94
CA ASP A 364 -13.77 -18.43 26.44
C ASP A 364 -14.13 -19.49 25.37
N ARG A 365 -14.37 -20.76 25.75
CA ARG A 365 -14.66 -21.85 24.79
C ARG A 365 -16.16 -21.95 24.58
N ASN A 366 -16.63 -21.66 23.36
CA ASN A 366 -17.98 -21.98 22.93
C ASN A 366 -18.02 -23.44 22.42
N PRO A 367 -18.84 -24.35 22.98
CA PRO A 367 -18.84 -25.76 22.60
C PRO A 367 -20.00 -26.08 21.64
N HIS A 368 -19.75 -26.56 20.42
CA HIS A 368 -20.70 -27.44 19.70
C HIS A 368 -20.09 -28.19 18.49
N ALA A 369 -20.03 -29.53 18.66
CA ALA A 369 -20.27 -30.63 17.69
C ALA A 369 -19.21 -30.98 16.61
N PRO A 370 -19.29 -32.18 15.98
CA PRO A 370 -18.84 -33.48 16.50
C PRO A 370 -17.73 -34.11 15.63
N GLY A 371 -17.04 -35.13 16.18
CA GLY A 371 -15.74 -35.59 15.70
C GLY A 371 -15.68 -36.40 14.40
N THR A 372 -14.45 -36.59 13.93
CA THR A 372 -14.01 -37.71 13.07
C THR A 372 -12.53 -38.00 13.29
N ALA A 373 -12.25 -39.30 13.45
CA ALA A 373 -11.01 -40.05 13.22
C ALA A 373 -9.64 -39.46 13.63
N GLN A 374 -9.05 -40.07 14.66
CA GLN A 374 -7.62 -40.03 14.98
C GLN A 374 -6.76 -40.53 13.82
N LEU A 375 -5.79 -39.70 13.42
CA LEU A 375 -4.54 -40.11 12.77
C LEU A 375 -3.40 -39.89 13.79
N PRO A 376 -2.33 -40.69 13.73
CA PRO A 376 -1.38 -40.83 14.83
C PRO A 376 -0.61 -39.54 15.12
N ASP A 377 -0.47 -39.27 16.42
CA ASP A 377 0.35 -38.23 17.03
C ASP A 377 1.71 -38.06 16.34
N ALA A 378 1.95 -36.88 15.77
CA ALA A 378 3.29 -36.32 15.59
C ALA A 378 3.60 -35.29 16.69
N SER A 379 3.00 -35.44 17.89
CA SER A 379 3.35 -34.68 19.09
C SER A 379 4.63 -35.22 19.73
N ALA A 380 5.76 -35.08 19.03
CA ALA A 380 7.07 -35.40 19.59
C ALA A 380 8.19 -34.58 18.91
N ALA A 381 8.19 -33.25 19.12
CA ALA A 381 9.41 -32.42 19.01
C ALA A 381 9.24 -31.01 19.61
N GLN A 382 8.54 -30.87 20.75
CA GLN A 382 8.66 -29.69 21.60
C GLN A 382 9.56 -30.03 22.79
N THR A 383 10.84 -30.26 22.50
CA THR A 383 11.91 -30.39 23.50
C THR A 383 13.16 -29.71 22.99
N ASP A 384 13.56 -28.65 23.69
CA ASP A 384 14.96 -28.22 23.86
C ASP A 384 15.78 -27.93 22.57
N ARG A 385 15.30 -27.02 21.72
CA ARG A 385 16.12 -26.52 20.60
C ARG A 385 16.85 -25.25 21.01
N ASN A 386 18.18 -25.29 20.90
CA ASN A 386 19.04 -24.11 21.05
C ASN A 386 18.56 -23.01 20.07
N PRO A 387 18.05 -21.86 20.57
CA PRO A 387 17.56 -20.78 19.70
C PRO A 387 18.69 -20.07 18.92
N HIS A 388 19.95 -20.41 19.21
CA HIS A 388 21.15 -19.90 18.55
C HIS A 388 21.75 -20.86 17.51
N ALA A 389 21.03 -21.94 17.15
CA ALA A 389 21.44 -22.88 16.10
C ALA A 389 20.54 -22.74 14.87
N PRO A 390 21.02 -23.14 13.67
CA PRO A 390 20.17 -23.22 12.49
C PRO A 390 18.97 -24.14 12.74
N ALA A 391 17.85 -23.84 12.10
CA ALA A 391 16.59 -24.53 12.31
C ALA A 391 15.89 -24.83 10.98
N LEU A 392 15.32 -26.04 10.90
CA LEU A 392 14.42 -26.47 9.84
C LEU A 392 13.16 -27.02 10.48
N GLU A 393 12.00 -26.45 10.17
CA GLU A 393 10.73 -26.87 10.76
C GLU A 393 9.52 -26.65 9.85
N TRP A 394 8.58 -27.60 9.89
CA TRP A 394 7.25 -27.42 9.34
C TRP A 394 6.42 -26.58 10.29
N LEU A 395 6.08 -25.36 9.87
CA LEU A 395 5.07 -24.54 10.51
C LEU A 395 3.70 -25.01 10.04
N THR A 396 2.99 -25.71 10.91
CA THR A 396 1.64 -26.19 10.62
C THR A 396 0.58 -25.22 11.11
N ARG A 397 -0.57 -25.20 10.43
CA ARG A 397 -1.70 -24.32 10.78
C ARG A 397 -2.11 -24.44 12.25
N ASP A 398 -2.30 -25.67 12.72
CA ASP A 398 -2.83 -25.96 14.06
C ASP A 398 -1.85 -25.56 15.18
N ALA A 399 -0.54 -25.63 14.91
CA ALA A 399 0.49 -25.29 15.88
C ALA A 399 0.84 -23.78 15.92
N ASN A 400 0.51 -23.02 14.85
CA ASN A 400 1.00 -21.65 14.68
C ASN A 400 -0.11 -20.61 14.46
N ASP A 401 -1.38 -20.97 14.68
CA ASP A 401 -2.55 -20.08 14.54
C ASP A 401 -2.56 -19.29 13.22
N MET A 402 -2.22 -19.97 12.13
CA MET A 402 -2.11 -19.33 10.83
C MET A 402 -3.49 -19.08 10.21
N ALA A 403 -3.73 -17.84 9.76
CA ALA A 403 -4.95 -17.46 9.04
C ALA A 403 -5.03 -18.07 7.63
N CYS A 404 -3.89 -18.46 7.05
CA CYS A 404 -3.80 -19.14 5.76
C CYS A 404 -3.98 -20.67 5.93
N GLY A 405 -4.63 -21.30 4.94
CA GLY A 405 -5.02 -22.72 5.00
C GLY A 405 -3.92 -23.72 4.62
N GLY A 406 -2.65 -23.40 4.86
CA GLY A 406 -1.51 -24.20 4.44
C GLY A 406 -0.40 -24.32 5.48
N ASP A 407 0.55 -25.20 5.23
CA ASP A 407 1.78 -25.40 6.02
C ASP A 407 2.99 -24.91 5.25
N ALA A 408 4.04 -24.48 5.95
CA ALA A 408 5.30 -24.05 5.35
C ALA A 408 6.51 -24.67 6.04
N LEU A 409 7.46 -25.17 5.24
CA LEU A 409 8.78 -25.57 5.71
C LEU A 409 9.67 -24.34 5.79
N LEU A 410 9.89 -23.85 7.01
CA LEU A 410 10.73 -22.71 7.30
C LEU A 410 12.15 -23.19 7.65
N ALA A 411 13.12 -22.67 6.93
CA ALA A 411 14.55 -22.81 7.20
C ALA A 411 15.11 -21.50 7.73
N VAL A 412 15.93 -21.54 8.78
CA VAL A 412 16.64 -20.38 9.33
C VAL A 412 18.09 -20.76 9.54
N ARG A 413 19.02 -20.09 8.84
CA ARG A 413 20.47 -20.32 8.95
C ARG A 413 21.24 -19.00 9.02
N ALA A 414 22.44 -19.06 9.58
CA ALA A 414 23.38 -17.94 9.55
C ALA A 414 24.19 -18.04 8.26
N LEU A 415 24.28 -16.95 7.51
CA LEU A 415 25.29 -16.81 6.48
C LEU A 415 26.64 -16.54 7.14
N THR A 416 27.66 -17.18 6.60
CA THR A 416 29.04 -17.15 7.09
C THR A 416 29.97 -16.67 5.97
N PRO A 417 31.22 -16.28 6.27
CA PRO A 417 32.20 -15.95 5.24
C PRO A 417 32.40 -17.05 4.19
N ASP A 418 32.16 -18.31 4.53
CA ASP A 418 32.26 -19.46 3.60
C ASP A 418 31.16 -19.43 2.51
N ASP A 419 30.08 -18.67 2.71
CA ASP A 419 29.01 -18.48 1.74
C ASP A 419 29.30 -17.38 0.71
N LEU A 420 30.33 -16.55 0.95
CA LEU A 420 30.67 -15.42 0.10
C LEU A 420 30.96 -15.84 -1.36
N PRO A 421 31.75 -16.91 -1.64
CA PRO A 421 31.97 -17.36 -3.01
C PRO A 421 30.69 -17.79 -3.72
N THR A 422 29.73 -18.37 -2.99
CA THR A 422 28.42 -18.77 -3.53
C THR A 422 27.60 -17.54 -3.93
N LEU A 423 27.57 -16.50 -3.08
CA LEU A 423 26.89 -15.23 -3.42
C LEU A 423 27.55 -14.50 -4.59
N GLU A 424 28.88 -14.52 -4.68
CA GLU A 424 29.62 -13.93 -5.81
C GLU A 424 29.36 -14.66 -7.12
N ALA A 425 29.32 -15.99 -7.10
CA ALA A 425 28.98 -16.79 -8.27
C ALA A 425 27.52 -16.56 -8.73
N LEU A 426 26.57 -16.41 -7.79
CA LEU A 426 25.19 -16.01 -8.11
C LEU A 426 25.14 -14.63 -8.76
N LEU A 427 25.83 -13.64 -8.19
CA LEU A 427 25.91 -12.29 -8.78
C LEU A 427 26.55 -12.30 -10.17
N GLY A 428 27.57 -13.13 -10.39
CA GLY A 428 28.17 -13.34 -11.71
C GLY A 428 27.19 -13.93 -12.72
N ALA A 429 26.40 -14.93 -12.31
CA ALA A 429 25.36 -15.52 -13.16
C ALA A 429 24.25 -14.50 -13.48
N LEU A 430 23.76 -13.75 -12.48
CA LEU A 430 22.73 -12.72 -12.67
C LEU A 430 23.23 -11.56 -13.54
N GLY A 431 24.44 -11.05 -13.28
CA GLY A 431 25.02 -9.92 -14.01
C GLY A 431 25.37 -10.24 -15.46
N SER A 432 25.66 -11.51 -15.77
CA SER A 432 25.84 -11.97 -17.16
C SER A 432 24.53 -12.31 -17.87
N ARG A 433 23.37 -12.07 -17.23
CA ARG A 433 22.04 -12.52 -17.68
C ARG A 433 21.97 -14.03 -17.91
N GLY A 434 22.81 -14.77 -17.21
CA GLY A 434 22.84 -16.22 -17.19
C GLY A 434 21.82 -16.79 -16.21
N ALA A 435 22.05 -18.05 -15.88
CA ALA A 435 21.20 -18.80 -14.98
C ALA A 435 22.05 -19.66 -14.06
N ALA A 436 21.52 -19.96 -12.88
CA ALA A 436 22.18 -20.83 -11.93
C ALA A 436 21.13 -21.69 -11.20
N THR A 437 21.57 -22.83 -10.66
CA THR A 437 20.80 -23.60 -9.69
C THR A 437 21.39 -23.34 -8.31
N LEU A 438 20.57 -22.83 -7.41
CA LEU A 438 20.89 -22.76 -5.99
C LEU A 438 20.52 -24.08 -5.33
N GLU A 439 21.39 -24.59 -4.46
CA GLU A 439 21.11 -25.75 -3.63
C GLU A 439 21.35 -25.41 -2.15
N GLU A 440 20.39 -25.76 -1.30
CA GLU A 440 20.52 -25.65 0.15
C GLU A 440 20.41 -27.06 0.75
N LEU A 441 21.51 -27.55 1.33
CA LEU A 441 21.66 -28.91 1.84
C LEU A 441 21.48 -28.91 3.35
N TRP A 442 20.44 -29.59 3.83
CA TRP A 442 20.07 -29.69 5.24
C TRP A 442 20.26 -31.10 5.81
N ALA A 443 21.11 -31.92 5.18
CA ALA A 443 21.44 -33.26 5.66
C ALA A 443 22.01 -33.26 7.09
N ASP A 444 22.78 -32.22 7.44
CA ASP A 444 23.09 -31.85 8.82
C ASP A 444 22.40 -30.51 9.15
N PRO A 445 21.26 -30.54 9.88
CA PRO A 445 20.52 -29.32 10.22
C PRO A 445 21.30 -28.34 11.10
N SER A 446 22.39 -28.76 11.75
CA SER A 446 23.23 -27.88 12.56
C SER A 446 24.24 -27.08 11.75
N ALA A 447 24.53 -27.53 10.51
CA ALA A 447 25.50 -26.93 9.61
C ALA A 447 25.01 -27.02 8.14
N PRO A 448 23.90 -26.32 7.80
CA PRO A 448 23.37 -26.35 6.44
C PRO A 448 24.31 -25.67 5.45
N GLU A 449 24.49 -26.26 4.27
CA GLU A 449 25.39 -25.76 3.23
C GLU A 449 24.62 -25.09 2.08
N LEU A 450 25.15 -23.98 1.56
CA LEU A 450 24.62 -23.28 0.40
C LEU A 450 25.57 -23.42 -0.80
N ARG A 451 25.08 -23.98 -1.90
CA ARG A 451 25.87 -24.21 -3.13
C ARG A 451 25.19 -23.59 -4.34
N VAL A 452 25.97 -23.29 -5.36
CA VAL A 452 25.49 -22.80 -6.66
C VAL A 452 26.12 -23.61 -7.79
N ALA A 453 25.30 -24.00 -8.76
CA ALA A 453 25.73 -24.66 -9.99
C ALA A 453 25.30 -23.84 -11.20
N THR A 454 26.27 -23.34 -11.98
CA THR A 454 26.04 -22.52 -13.17
C THR A 454 25.84 -23.33 -14.45
N ASP A 455 26.28 -24.59 -14.45
CA ASP A 455 26.34 -25.44 -15.66
C ASP A 455 25.24 -26.52 -15.70
N ALA A 456 24.33 -26.50 -14.73
CA ALA A 456 23.27 -27.50 -14.58
C ALA A 456 22.06 -27.17 -15.47
N ARG A 457 21.36 -28.21 -15.96
CA ARG A 457 20.03 -28.03 -16.55
C ARG A 457 19.09 -27.49 -15.47
N LEU A 458 18.53 -26.31 -15.72
CA LEU A 458 17.63 -25.65 -14.77
C LEU A 458 16.36 -26.46 -14.60
N ALA A 459 16.04 -26.79 -13.35
CA ALA A 459 14.71 -27.25 -12.99
C ALA A 459 13.69 -26.12 -13.28
N PRO A 460 12.44 -26.45 -13.64
CA PRO A 460 11.43 -25.44 -13.96
C PRO A 460 10.94 -24.65 -12.74
N ARG A 461 11.14 -25.18 -11.53
CA ARG A 461 10.70 -24.58 -10.28
C ARG A 461 11.60 -24.97 -9.12
N ALA A 462 11.48 -24.21 -8.03
CA ALA A 462 12.02 -24.60 -6.75
C ALA A 462 11.39 -25.91 -6.24
N SER A 463 12.17 -26.70 -5.51
CA SER A 463 11.72 -27.98 -4.97
C SER A 463 12.49 -28.35 -3.70
N TRP A 464 11.78 -28.94 -2.75
CA TRP A 464 12.34 -29.61 -1.59
C TRP A 464 12.27 -31.12 -1.77
N ASP A 465 13.40 -31.81 -1.56
CA ASP A 465 13.48 -33.26 -1.47
C ASP A 465 13.63 -33.68 0.00
N GLU A 466 12.58 -34.28 0.55
CA GLU A 466 12.52 -34.73 1.94
C GLU A 466 13.54 -35.84 2.24
N ALA A 467 13.85 -36.71 1.26
CA ALA A 467 14.72 -37.87 1.48
C ALA A 467 16.20 -37.48 1.60
N SER A 468 16.62 -36.49 0.81
CA SER A 468 17.98 -35.94 0.84
C SER A 468 18.10 -34.67 1.67
N ALA A 469 17.00 -34.18 2.24
CA ALA A 469 16.90 -32.88 2.91
C ALA A 469 17.54 -31.76 2.08
N THR A 470 17.25 -31.71 0.78
CA THR A 470 17.88 -30.77 -0.15
C THR A 470 16.84 -29.90 -0.83
N TYR A 471 17.02 -28.58 -0.72
CA TYR A 471 16.29 -27.60 -1.49
C TYR A 471 17.05 -27.24 -2.77
N ARG A 472 16.35 -27.11 -3.89
CA ARG A 472 16.91 -26.72 -5.19
C ARG A 472 16.06 -25.63 -5.80
N GLU A 473 16.67 -24.59 -6.33
CA GLU A 473 15.97 -23.44 -6.92
C GLU A 473 16.65 -22.96 -8.21
N PRO A 474 15.90 -22.72 -9.30
CA PRO A 474 16.44 -22.02 -10.46
C PRO A 474 16.52 -20.51 -10.15
N VAL A 475 17.72 -19.97 -10.27
CA VAL A 475 18.00 -18.53 -10.17
C VAL A 475 18.22 -17.99 -11.57
N LEU A 476 17.41 -17.01 -11.96
CA LEU A 476 17.43 -16.39 -13.28
C LEU A 476 17.55 -14.88 -13.13
N ALA A 477 18.32 -14.25 -14.02
CA ALA A 477 18.33 -12.80 -14.10
C ALA A 477 16.92 -12.24 -14.37
N SER A 478 16.63 -11.08 -13.80
CA SER A 478 15.39 -10.35 -14.06
C SER A 478 15.20 -10.14 -15.57
N ALA A 479 14.04 -10.56 -16.07
CA ALA A 479 13.68 -10.31 -17.46
C ALA A 479 13.56 -8.80 -17.71
N THR A 480 13.96 -8.35 -18.90
CA THR A 480 13.73 -6.97 -19.34
C THR A 480 12.37 -6.87 -20.03
N CYS A 481 11.58 -5.86 -19.66
CA CYS A 481 10.41 -5.41 -20.40
C CYS A 481 10.81 -4.23 -21.28
N HIS A 482 10.96 -4.48 -22.58
CA HIS A 482 11.23 -3.47 -23.59
C HIS A 482 9.93 -2.81 -24.02
N VAL A 483 9.73 -1.55 -23.65
CA VAL A 483 8.53 -0.76 -23.95
C VAL A 483 8.84 0.21 -25.09
N PHE A 484 8.35 -0.10 -26.29
CA PHE A 484 8.45 0.78 -27.45
C PHE A 484 7.23 1.69 -27.51
N GLY A 485 7.38 2.92 -27.02
CA GLY A 485 6.34 3.94 -26.94
C GLY A 485 6.13 4.41 -25.50
N ALA A 486 6.56 5.64 -25.22
CA ALA A 486 6.45 6.33 -23.93
C ALA A 486 5.23 7.29 -23.88
N GLY A 487 4.20 7.04 -24.69
CA GLY A 487 2.92 7.75 -24.60
C GLY A 487 2.17 7.44 -23.30
N HIS A 488 0.93 7.93 -23.17
CA HIS A 488 0.13 7.82 -21.94
C HIS A 488 0.01 6.39 -21.37
N VAL A 489 -0.11 5.37 -22.22
CA VAL A 489 -0.18 3.97 -21.79
C VAL A 489 1.19 3.45 -21.38
N GLY A 490 2.24 3.77 -22.15
CA GLY A 490 3.61 3.35 -21.85
C GLY A 490 4.11 3.92 -20.53
N SER A 491 3.91 5.21 -20.29
CA SER A 491 4.28 5.84 -19.03
C SER A 491 3.49 5.29 -17.83
N ALA A 492 2.24 4.87 -18.02
CA ALA A 492 1.45 4.18 -16.99
C ALA A 492 1.91 2.73 -16.75
N LEU A 493 2.38 2.03 -17.79
CA LEU A 493 2.87 0.65 -17.71
C LEU A 493 4.23 0.53 -17.04
N VAL A 494 5.15 1.45 -17.31
CA VAL A 494 6.54 1.41 -16.79
C VAL A 494 6.61 1.13 -15.28
N PRO A 495 5.94 1.88 -14.39
CA PRO A 495 5.99 1.60 -12.95
C PRO A 495 5.32 0.27 -12.56
N LEU A 496 4.31 -0.18 -13.31
CA LEU A 496 3.66 -1.48 -13.06
C LEU A 496 4.55 -2.65 -13.50
N ALA A 497 5.22 -2.54 -14.64
CA ALA A 497 6.15 -3.55 -15.14
C ALA A 497 7.36 -3.69 -14.19
N ALA A 498 7.89 -2.57 -13.70
CA ALA A 498 8.94 -2.56 -12.70
C ALA A 498 8.49 -3.22 -11.38
N SER A 499 7.30 -2.89 -10.87
CA SER A 499 6.81 -3.43 -9.59
C SER A 499 6.49 -4.94 -9.63
N ILE A 500 6.29 -5.52 -10.82
CA ILE A 500 6.11 -6.96 -11.00
C ILE A 500 7.43 -7.69 -11.36
N GLY A 501 8.58 -7.03 -11.21
CA GLY A 501 9.91 -7.63 -11.30
C GLY A 501 10.52 -7.69 -12.71
N TYR A 502 10.18 -6.76 -13.59
CA TYR A 502 10.94 -6.54 -14.83
C TYR A 502 11.94 -5.39 -14.65
N GLU A 503 13.13 -5.51 -15.25
CA GLU A 503 13.89 -4.32 -15.64
C GLU A 503 13.17 -3.65 -16.80
N VAL A 504 13.01 -2.32 -16.80
CA VAL A 504 12.19 -1.66 -17.83
C VAL A 504 13.07 -0.77 -18.71
N ALA A 505 13.18 -1.13 -19.99
CA ALA A 505 13.87 -0.33 -21.00
C ALA A 505 12.83 0.35 -21.90
N VAL A 506 12.87 1.67 -21.99
CA VAL A 506 11.87 2.48 -22.73
C VAL A 506 12.49 3.10 -23.97
N TYR A 507 11.75 3.04 -25.07
CA TYR A 507 12.17 3.51 -26.39
C TYR A 507 11.06 4.40 -26.97
N ASP A 508 11.37 5.63 -27.38
CA ASP A 508 10.42 6.50 -28.11
C ASP A 508 11.20 7.36 -29.11
N ASP A 509 10.56 7.79 -30.19
CA ASP A 509 11.18 8.66 -31.19
C ASP A 509 11.00 10.16 -30.90
N ARG A 510 10.23 10.48 -29.86
CA ARG A 510 9.96 11.85 -29.43
C ARG A 510 10.75 12.19 -28.17
N PRO A 511 11.62 13.23 -28.21
CA PRO A 511 12.41 13.65 -27.05
C PRO A 511 11.59 13.99 -25.81
N GLU A 512 10.40 14.57 -25.98
CA GLU A 512 9.54 14.95 -24.85
C GLU A 512 8.90 13.74 -24.15
N ALA A 513 8.78 12.61 -24.84
CA ALA A 513 8.25 11.37 -24.28
C ALA A 513 9.37 10.48 -23.71
N ALA A 514 10.52 10.44 -24.39
CA ALA A 514 11.74 9.77 -23.95
C ALA A 514 12.55 10.58 -22.91
N ASP A 515 11.87 11.09 -21.88
CA ASP A 515 12.49 11.86 -20.79
C ASP A 515 12.68 10.97 -19.54
N PRO A 516 13.92 10.66 -19.13
CA PRO A 516 14.18 9.91 -17.90
C PRO A 516 13.53 10.51 -16.65
N ALA A 517 13.41 11.84 -16.55
CA ALA A 517 12.80 12.49 -15.40
C ALA A 517 11.30 12.19 -15.28
N ARG A 518 10.64 11.85 -16.40
CA ARG A 518 9.23 11.46 -16.43
C ARG A 518 9.01 9.96 -16.24
N LEU A 519 10.08 9.17 -16.33
CA LEU A 519 10.07 7.71 -16.28
C LEU A 519 11.04 7.19 -15.21
N PRO A 520 10.91 7.60 -13.94
CA PRO A 520 11.90 7.28 -12.90
C PRO A 520 12.01 5.78 -12.58
N SER A 521 11.01 4.97 -12.95
CA SER A 521 11.03 3.51 -12.78
C SER A 521 11.64 2.77 -13.98
N ALA A 522 12.03 3.46 -15.05
CA ALA A 522 12.73 2.85 -16.18
C ALA A 522 14.22 2.71 -15.86
N THR A 523 14.78 1.53 -16.12
CA THR A 523 16.21 1.23 -16.02
C THR A 523 17.00 1.96 -17.11
N SER A 524 16.39 2.17 -18.28
CA SER A 524 16.96 2.97 -19.37
C SER A 524 15.87 3.61 -20.22
N VAL A 525 16.19 4.78 -20.77
CA VAL A 525 15.31 5.52 -21.70
C VAL A 525 16.14 5.96 -22.90
N SER A 526 15.73 5.56 -24.11
CA SER A 526 16.44 5.87 -25.36
C SER A 526 15.53 6.62 -26.33
N CYS A 527 16.07 7.67 -26.94
CA CYS A 527 15.38 8.49 -27.94
C CYS A 527 16.01 8.31 -29.32
N GLY A 528 15.21 7.96 -30.32
CA GLY A 528 15.71 7.69 -31.69
C GLY A 528 14.65 7.06 -32.59
N SER A 529 14.99 6.77 -33.84
CA SER A 529 14.02 6.13 -34.74
C SER A 529 13.66 4.73 -34.23
N PHE A 530 12.38 4.33 -34.31
CA PHE A 530 11.97 3.00 -33.86
C PHE A 530 12.68 1.85 -34.60
N ALA A 531 13.11 2.06 -35.85
CA ALA A 531 13.89 1.09 -36.59
C ALA A 531 15.26 0.86 -35.95
N ASP A 532 15.99 1.94 -35.67
CA ASP A 532 17.32 1.87 -35.06
C ASP A 532 17.23 1.36 -33.62
N LEU A 533 16.30 1.90 -32.83
CA LEU A 533 16.09 1.47 -31.44
C LEU A 533 15.73 -0.01 -31.37
N ALA A 534 14.87 -0.51 -32.27
CA ALA A 534 14.52 -1.93 -32.28
C ALA A 534 15.69 -2.81 -32.77
N ALA A 535 16.56 -2.33 -33.64
CA ALA A 535 17.76 -3.06 -34.08
C ALA A 535 18.82 -3.13 -32.98
N GLU A 536 19.03 -2.04 -32.25
CA GLU A 536 20.04 -1.92 -31.19
C GLU A 536 19.62 -2.55 -29.85
N ALA A 537 18.31 -2.67 -29.62
CA ALA A 537 17.78 -3.26 -28.39
C ALA A 537 18.31 -4.70 -28.17
N ARG A 538 18.93 -4.92 -27.01
CA ARG A 538 19.40 -6.25 -26.59
C ARG A 538 18.24 -7.02 -25.97
N ILE A 539 17.46 -7.68 -26.83
CA ILE A 539 16.29 -8.47 -26.43
C ILE A 539 16.69 -9.95 -26.32
N GLY A 540 16.57 -10.52 -25.13
CA GLY A 540 16.85 -11.92 -24.81
C GLY A 540 15.60 -12.82 -24.82
N ALA A 541 15.82 -14.14 -24.72
CA ALA A 541 14.75 -15.14 -24.80
C ALA A 541 13.76 -15.14 -23.62
N HIS A 542 14.13 -14.49 -22.51
CA HIS A 542 13.30 -14.34 -21.30
C HIS A 542 12.59 -12.99 -21.24
N ASP A 543 12.91 -12.08 -22.15
CA ASP A 543 12.44 -10.69 -22.12
C ASP A 543 11.02 -10.56 -22.65
N ALA A 544 10.36 -9.47 -22.30
CA ALA A 544 9.08 -9.07 -22.83
C ALA A 544 9.24 -7.85 -23.74
N VAL A 545 8.54 -7.86 -24.87
CA VAL A 545 8.45 -6.72 -25.78
C VAL A 545 7.02 -6.22 -25.80
N VAL A 546 6.85 -4.93 -25.51
CA VAL A 546 5.56 -4.26 -25.46
C VAL A 546 5.59 -3.07 -26.43
N VAL A 547 4.77 -3.13 -27.47
CA VAL A 547 4.71 -2.14 -28.55
C VAL A 547 3.48 -1.23 -28.35
N LEU A 548 3.74 0.03 -28.01
CA LEU A 548 2.79 1.08 -27.65
C LEU A 548 3.08 2.39 -28.42
N THR A 549 3.52 2.27 -29.67
CA THR A 549 3.97 3.44 -30.45
C THR A 549 2.80 4.36 -30.81
N HIS A 550 3.09 5.52 -31.40
CA HIS A 550 2.09 6.51 -31.76
C HIS A 550 1.36 6.22 -33.10
N GLY A 551 1.66 5.11 -33.80
CA GLY A 551 0.99 4.81 -35.07
C GLY A 551 1.36 3.47 -35.74
N HIS A 552 0.50 3.04 -36.67
CA HIS A 552 0.57 1.70 -37.30
C HIS A 552 1.87 1.37 -38.02
N ALA A 553 2.49 2.35 -38.68
CA ALA A 553 3.75 2.13 -39.38
C ALA A 553 4.92 1.90 -38.40
N ALA A 554 4.91 2.60 -37.26
CA ALA A 554 5.91 2.44 -36.22
C ALA A 554 5.73 1.09 -35.48
N ASP A 555 4.48 0.71 -35.14
CA ASP A 555 4.18 -0.60 -34.57
C ASP A 555 4.71 -1.74 -35.44
N GLU A 556 4.44 -1.67 -36.75
CA GLU A 556 4.87 -2.67 -37.73
C GLU A 556 6.40 -2.74 -37.85
N THR A 557 7.07 -1.58 -37.86
CA THR A 557 8.53 -1.49 -37.90
C THR A 557 9.17 -2.23 -36.72
N VAL A 558 8.66 -1.98 -35.50
CA VAL A 558 9.17 -2.65 -34.29
C VAL A 558 8.87 -4.15 -34.34
N LEU A 559 7.64 -4.54 -34.69
CA LEU A 559 7.25 -5.95 -34.75
C LEU A 559 8.08 -6.74 -35.77
N LEU A 560 8.34 -6.19 -36.95
CA LEU A 560 9.19 -6.85 -37.96
C LEU A 560 10.61 -7.03 -37.43
N ALA A 561 11.21 -5.99 -36.86
CA ALA A 561 12.57 -6.05 -36.31
C ALA A 561 12.70 -7.04 -35.15
N VAL A 562 11.67 -7.17 -34.32
CA VAL A 562 11.65 -8.11 -33.19
C VAL A 562 11.44 -9.55 -33.67
N LEU A 563 10.47 -9.78 -34.56
CA LEU A 563 10.11 -11.13 -35.03
C LEU A 563 11.11 -11.70 -36.05
N ALA A 564 11.91 -10.86 -36.70
CA ALA A 564 13.00 -11.31 -37.58
C ALA A 564 14.21 -11.89 -36.83
N ARG A 565 14.33 -11.65 -35.51
CA ARG A 565 15.44 -12.18 -34.70
C ARG A 565 15.45 -13.72 -34.67
N GLU A 566 16.63 -14.31 -34.51
CA GLU A 566 16.75 -15.76 -34.32
C GLU A 566 16.23 -16.17 -32.93
N ALA A 567 16.71 -15.54 -31.86
CA ALA A 567 16.20 -15.72 -30.52
C ALA A 567 14.92 -14.90 -30.33
N GLN A 568 13.81 -15.58 -30.05
CA GLN A 568 12.52 -14.94 -29.82
C GLN A 568 12.34 -14.59 -28.33
N PRO A 569 11.81 -13.40 -28.00
CA PRO A 569 11.51 -13.03 -26.63
C PRO A 569 10.41 -13.90 -26.02
N ALA A 570 10.31 -13.87 -24.69
CA ALA A 570 9.30 -14.63 -23.97
C ALA A 570 7.88 -14.11 -24.20
N TYR A 571 7.76 -12.85 -24.58
CA TYR A 571 6.48 -12.21 -24.81
C TYR A 571 6.62 -11.12 -25.86
N VAL A 572 5.69 -11.05 -26.80
CA VAL A 572 5.51 -9.90 -27.70
C VAL A 572 4.06 -9.50 -27.67
N GLY A 573 3.80 -8.25 -27.33
CA GLY A 573 2.47 -7.67 -27.32
C GLY A 573 2.45 -6.34 -28.06
N CYS A 574 1.38 -6.06 -28.79
CA CYS A 574 1.19 -4.77 -29.45
C CYS A 574 -0.21 -4.23 -29.23
N ILE A 575 -0.28 -2.94 -28.90
CA ILE A 575 -1.55 -2.24 -28.77
C ILE A 575 -2.28 -2.17 -30.11
N GLY A 576 -3.60 -2.25 -30.08
CA GLY A 576 -4.43 -2.13 -31.28
C GLY A 576 -5.87 -2.54 -31.03
N SER A 577 -6.78 -2.15 -31.92
CA SER A 577 -8.13 -2.71 -31.94
C SER A 577 -8.14 -4.07 -32.65
N ARG A 578 -9.19 -4.89 -32.48
CA ARG A 578 -9.32 -6.18 -33.19
C ARG A 578 -9.16 -6.04 -34.71
N ARG A 579 -9.72 -4.97 -35.29
CA ARG A 579 -9.56 -4.65 -36.72
C ARG A 579 -8.12 -4.32 -37.10
N LYS A 580 -7.43 -3.53 -36.28
CA LYS A 580 -6.02 -3.17 -36.48
C LYS A 580 -5.11 -4.40 -36.34
N ALA A 581 -5.46 -5.30 -35.42
CA ALA A 581 -4.71 -6.53 -35.21
C ALA A 581 -4.74 -7.46 -36.43
N ALA A 582 -5.91 -7.64 -37.05
CA ALA A 582 -6.02 -8.44 -38.27
C ALA A 582 -5.14 -7.89 -39.42
N LEU A 583 -5.10 -6.56 -39.58
CA LEU A 583 -4.26 -5.92 -40.60
C LEU A 583 -2.76 -6.10 -40.31
N ALA A 584 -2.34 -5.90 -39.06
CA ALA A 584 -0.95 -6.08 -38.66
C ALA A 584 -0.48 -7.53 -38.92
N ARG A 585 -1.30 -8.53 -38.57
CA ARG A 585 -0.99 -9.95 -38.84
C ARG A 585 -0.77 -10.22 -40.34
N ALA A 586 -1.70 -9.75 -41.18
CA ALA A 586 -1.59 -9.93 -42.63
C ALA A 586 -0.32 -9.30 -43.22
N ARG A 587 0.12 -8.15 -42.69
CA ARG A 587 1.35 -7.49 -43.13
C ARG A 587 2.62 -8.21 -42.68
N LEU A 588 2.65 -8.70 -41.44
CA LEU A 588 3.77 -9.51 -40.94
C LEU A 588 3.93 -10.80 -41.78
N GLU A 589 2.83 -11.46 -42.11
CA GLU A 589 2.82 -12.64 -42.99
C GLU A 589 3.31 -12.29 -44.40
N ALA A 590 2.82 -11.18 -44.98
CA ALA A 590 3.26 -10.72 -46.31
C ALA A 590 4.75 -10.34 -46.34
N ALA A 591 5.31 -9.90 -45.21
CA ALA A 591 6.74 -9.64 -45.04
C ALA A 591 7.59 -10.91 -44.83
N GLY A 592 6.97 -12.10 -44.86
CA GLY A 592 7.66 -13.38 -44.77
C GLY A 592 7.95 -13.86 -43.34
N ILE A 593 7.34 -13.25 -42.32
CA ILE A 593 7.45 -13.75 -40.95
C ILE A 593 6.69 -15.09 -40.83
N PRO A 594 7.30 -16.16 -40.29
CA PRO A 594 6.64 -17.44 -40.13
C PRO A 594 5.34 -17.35 -39.33
N ALA A 595 4.31 -18.09 -39.77
CA ALA A 595 2.99 -18.05 -39.17
C ALA A 595 2.99 -18.34 -37.64
N GLU A 596 3.87 -19.22 -37.16
CA GLU A 596 3.99 -19.49 -35.72
C GLU A 596 4.42 -18.25 -34.92
N ARG A 597 5.32 -17.44 -35.48
CA ARG A 597 5.84 -16.22 -34.84
C ARG A 597 4.81 -15.11 -34.89
N VAL A 598 4.03 -15.03 -35.97
CA VAL A 598 2.88 -14.11 -36.03
C VAL A 598 1.82 -14.53 -35.01
N ALA A 599 1.56 -15.83 -34.86
CA ALA A 599 0.58 -16.37 -33.92
C ALA A 599 0.96 -16.15 -32.45
N SER A 600 2.26 -16.13 -32.12
CA SER A 600 2.76 -15.88 -30.76
C SER A 600 2.57 -14.44 -30.29
N VAL A 601 2.28 -13.49 -31.20
CA VAL A 601 2.07 -12.08 -30.83
C VAL A 601 0.69 -11.86 -30.20
N HIS A 602 0.69 -11.25 -29.02
CA HIS A 602 -0.50 -10.77 -28.33
C HIS A 602 -1.02 -9.48 -28.98
N LEU A 603 -2.04 -9.64 -29.84
CA LEU A 603 -2.59 -8.59 -30.67
C LEU A 603 -4.11 -8.79 -30.81
N PRO A 604 -4.95 -8.01 -30.11
CA PRO A 604 -4.59 -6.92 -29.18
C PRO A 604 -3.86 -7.38 -27.91
N ILE A 605 -2.99 -6.52 -27.39
CA ILE A 605 -2.28 -6.72 -26.11
C ILE A 605 -3.22 -6.56 -24.91
N GLY A 606 -2.90 -7.26 -23.81
CA GLY A 606 -3.60 -7.16 -22.52
C GLY A 606 -4.73 -8.17 -22.34
N GLU A 607 -5.15 -8.36 -21.09
CA GLU A 607 -6.33 -9.15 -20.73
C GLU A 607 -7.64 -8.39 -21.03
N ASP A 608 -8.67 -9.12 -21.44
CA ASP A 608 -9.98 -8.54 -21.77
C ASP A 608 -10.78 -8.21 -20.49
N ILE A 609 -10.42 -7.09 -19.88
CA ILE A 609 -11.05 -6.55 -18.65
C ILE A 609 -11.92 -5.31 -18.95
N LEU A 610 -12.28 -5.08 -20.21
CA LEU A 610 -13.00 -3.89 -20.67
C LEU A 610 -12.31 -2.56 -20.32
N ALA A 611 -10.97 -2.55 -20.32
CA ALA A 611 -10.16 -1.37 -19.99
C ALA A 611 -10.40 -0.19 -20.95
N VAL A 612 -10.52 1.02 -20.40
CA VAL A 612 -10.76 2.26 -21.14
C VAL A 612 -9.66 3.29 -20.90
N THR A 613 -9.23 3.48 -19.64
CA THR A 613 -8.21 4.49 -19.31
C THR A 613 -6.79 3.97 -19.55
N PRO A 614 -5.78 4.85 -19.75
CA PRO A 614 -4.39 4.41 -19.90
C PRO A 614 -3.89 3.55 -18.74
N GLN A 615 -4.33 3.84 -17.52
CA GLN A 615 -4.01 3.09 -16.31
C GLN A 615 -4.66 1.71 -16.30
N GLU A 616 -5.94 1.61 -16.66
CA GLU A 616 -6.63 0.31 -16.80
C GLU A 616 -6.00 -0.55 -17.89
N ILE A 617 -5.62 0.05 -19.03
CA ILE A 617 -4.93 -0.66 -20.11
C ILE A 617 -3.56 -1.15 -19.63
N ALA A 618 -2.82 -0.32 -18.89
CA ALA A 618 -1.55 -0.72 -18.30
C ALA A 618 -1.70 -1.90 -17.32
N VAL A 619 -2.74 -1.90 -16.48
CA VAL A 619 -3.08 -3.03 -15.59
C VAL A 619 -3.43 -4.28 -16.39
N SER A 620 -4.22 -4.15 -17.46
CA SER A 620 -4.55 -5.24 -18.38
C SER A 620 -3.31 -5.86 -19.02
N ILE A 621 -2.35 -5.04 -19.46
CA ILE A 621 -1.07 -5.50 -20.01
C ILE A 621 -0.23 -6.18 -18.93
N ALA A 622 -0.09 -5.58 -17.76
CA ALA A 622 0.65 -6.16 -16.64
C ALA A 622 0.07 -7.52 -16.22
N ALA A 623 -1.25 -7.65 -16.16
CA ALA A 623 -1.92 -8.92 -15.89
C ALA A 623 -1.57 -9.99 -16.94
N GLN A 624 -1.56 -9.64 -18.23
CA GLN A 624 -1.19 -10.56 -19.30
C GLN A 624 0.30 -10.95 -19.22
N LEU A 625 1.19 -10.00 -18.92
CA LEU A 625 2.61 -10.26 -18.70
C LEU A 625 2.82 -11.27 -17.55
N ILE A 626 2.10 -11.11 -16.43
CA ILE A 626 2.13 -12.05 -15.30
C ILE A 626 1.63 -13.42 -15.74
N ARG A 627 0.47 -13.51 -16.41
CA ARG A 627 -0.12 -14.77 -16.84
C ARG A 627 0.80 -15.54 -17.79
N CYS A 628 1.38 -14.86 -18.78
CA CYS A 628 2.29 -15.49 -19.75
C CYS A 628 3.58 -15.95 -19.07
N ARG A 629 4.15 -15.13 -18.17
CA ARG A 629 5.34 -15.51 -17.39
C ARG A 629 5.05 -16.69 -16.45
N ALA A 630 3.89 -16.73 -15.82
CA ALA A 630 3.46 -17.82 -14.94
C ALA A 630 3.19 -19.12 -15.73
N GLY A 631 2.54 -19.04 -16.88
CA GLY A 631 2.25 -20.22 -17.73
C GLY A 631 3.51 -20.92 -18.25
N ARG A 632 4.61 -20.17 -18.43
CA ARG A 632 5.92 -20.78 -18.77
C ARG A 632 6.52 -21.60 -17.63
N ARG A 633 6.14 -21.34 -16.37
CA ARG A 633 6.54 -22.16 -15.21
C ARG A 633 5.80 -23.50 -15.17
N THR A 634 4.61 -23.59 -15.77
CA THR A 634 3.76 -24.79 -15.77
C THR A 634 3.88 -25.65 -17.02
N GLN A 635 4.27 -25.09 -18.18
CA GLN A 635 4.43 -25.85 -19.44
C GLN A 635 5.59 -26.86 -19.46
N GLY A 636 6.41 -26.94 -18.40
CA GLY A 636 7.33 -28.07 -18.16
C GLY A 636 6.64 -29.33 -17.61
N GLU A 637 5.35 -29.25 -17.29
CA GLU A 637 4.54 -30.38 -16.81
C GLU A 637 3.87 -31.07 -18.01
N GLY A 638 4.25 -32.31 -18.29
CA GLY A 638 3.30 -33.24 -18.89
C GLY A 638 2.03 -33.21 -18.03
N THR A 639 0.93 -32.83 -18.64
CA THR A 639 -0.46 -32.83 -18.14
C THR A 639 -0.64 -33.62 -16.84
N ARG A 640 -0.84 -32.90 -15.73
CA ARG A 640 -1.49 -33.47 -14.54
C ARG A 640 -3.00 -33.44 -14.79
N SER A 641 -3.56 -34.61 -15.10
CA SER A 641 -5.00 -34.89 -15.05
C SER A 641 -5.50 -34.99 -13.62
#